data_AF-A0A2T4UH93-F1
#
_entry.id   AF-A0A2T4UH93-F1
#
_cell.length_a   1.000
_cell.length_b   1.000
_cell.length_c   1.000
_cell.angle_alpha   90.00
_cell.angle_beta   90.00
_cell.angle_gamma   90.00
#
_symmetry.space_group_name_H-M   'P 1'
#
loop_
_entity.id
_entity.type
_entity.pdbx_description
1 polymer ?
#
loop_
_entity_poly.entity_id
_entity_poly.type
_entity_poly.pdbx_seq_one_letter_code
_entity_poly.pdbx_strand_id
1 'polypeptide(L)'
;MYCPSRHTCRLLRRSCRAPFRRRDPARSPARRGRRGAPAQHARTVGAQVRRAAAGHRHDDHPGRRPRPRSPAGRRPHRDRARTRPLALLRRPRPGDPGPPGRLRRPRTRDPRRGGHRTVSALLPLAVGAPALAGIAVLLAPARWLRSGGAHAAAAGSLLGLALTVALAVDVLGGGPVTWTPGGSPDGPGLLADRVSVLLLLLVLGVSAVVQAYTARYLCGDPRQRRLVVTAAGTTTAAAAMVGAATLTVLAAAWCAAGLGLLALLAQRADLPAACVGLQRTARTFAIGDLALLAAVAIVLATAGDPSLRDPGAAAAALDTATVAGVDAATLVACLLVLAAIARSALLPLHRWLPATLAAPTPVSALLHAGLVNAGGILLVRLAPLVDASALALGLAFAAGAATAVHGTALMLTRPDVKGALAHSTVGQMGFMVLACALGAYAAALLHLVAHGMYKATLFLGSGSVVHADKRRAVAARPGPRGVRWAPPVQLAAAALVPAVAIAAAFLTYAADLLGHPGTLVLVAFAWATAAHAAHAWLTSTPGRPLLGLAAVAAACLAYTGLITGADALLAPALPDPGATVSAWFALVPAAILAAGLPVLRSRRGAQLSARLYVRALEAGRTAPRPRRDPALARRAHAPVVTRPPRVRDGALDDRSTTHHDAPRSVPA
;
A
#
# COMPACT_ATOMS: atom_id res chain seq x y z
N MET A 1 -14.89 -17.35 9.47
CA MET A 1 -15.59 -17.30 10.77
C MET A 1 -17.08 -17.42 10.48
N TYR A 2 -17.71 -18.45 11.03
CA TYR A 2 -19.05 -18.95 10.68
C TYR A 2 -20.17 -17.90 10.91
N CYS A 3 -21.16 -17.89 10.01
CA CYS A 3 -22.33 -17.02 10.01
C CYS A 3 -23.35 -17.48 11.07
N PRO A 4 -23.88 -16.63 11.97
CA PRO A 4 -25.04 -17.01 12.78
C PRO A 4 -26.31 -16.98 11.91
N SER A 5 -27.18 -17.97 12.11
CA SER A 5 -28.39 -18.22 11.32
C SER A 5 -29.42 -17.09 11.41
N ARG A 6 -30.31 -17.04 10.41
CA ARG A 6 -31.34 -15.99 10.19
C ARG A 6 -32.28 -15.72 11.38
N HIS A 7 -32.32 -16.59 12.39
CA HIS A 7 -33.19 -16.44 13.57
C HIS A 7 -32.70 -15.37 14.56
N THR A 8 -31.38 -15.20 14.74
CA THR A 8 -30.82 -14.21 15.68
C THR A 8 -31.07 -12.76 15.22
N CYS A 9 -31.23 -12.57 13.91
CA CYS A 9 -31.48 -11.26 13.31
C CYS A 9 -32.94 -10.77 13.47
N ARG A 10 -33.91 -11.69 13.70
CA ARG A 10 -35.32 -11.31 13.94
C ARG A 10 -35.56 -10.82 15.38
N LEU A 11 -34.82 -11.33 16.36
CA LEU A 11 -34.98 -10.93 17.77
C LEU A 11 -34.47 -9.51 18.03
N LEU A 12 -33.38 -9.09 17.38
CA LEU A 12 -32.84 -7.72 17.49
C LEU A 12 -33.73 -6.64 16.86
N ARG A 13 -34.65 -7.00 15.95
CA ARG A 13 -35.55 -6.03 15.30
C ARG A 13 -36.76 -5.63 16.16
N ARG A 14 -37.12 -6.41 17.19
CA ARG A 14 -38.29 -6.08 18.04
C ARG A 14 -37.96 -5.09 19.16
N SER A 15 -36.70 -4.91 19.53
CA SER A 15 -36.28 -3.97 20.60
C SER A 15 -36.01 -2.53 20.14
N CYS A 16 -36.13 -2.22 18.84
CA CYS A 16 -35.81 -0.89 18.29
C CYS A 16 -37.03 -0.04 17.87
N ARG A 17 -38.25 -0.41 18.26
CA ARG A 17 -39.45 0.42 18.04
C ARG A 17 -40.00 0.95 19.36
N ALA A 18 -39.36 1.98 19.88
CA ALA A 18 -39.98 2.92 20.83
C ALA A 18 -39.64 4.35 20.35
N PRO A 19 -40.62 5.25 20.19
CA PRO A 19 -40.38 6.59 19.68
C PRO A 19 -39.77 7.49 20.77
N PHE A 20 -38.66 8.14 20.45
CA PHE A 20 -37.99 9.11 21.30
C PHE A 20 -38.76 10.45 21.24
N ARG A 21 -39.58 10.75 22.26
CA ARG A 21 -40.17 12.09 22.45
C ARG A 21 -39.09 13.05 22.99
N ARG A 22 -38.94 14.22 22.35
CA ARG A 22 -38.15 15.35 22.85
C ARG A 22 -38.72 15.82 24.20
N ARG A 23 -37.85 16.11 25.17
CA ARG A 23 -38.20 16.84 26.40
C ARG A 23 -37.27 18.04 26.55
N ASP A 24 -37.87 19.22 26.62
CA ASP A 24 -37.26 20.47 27.06
C ASP A 24 -36.91 20.41 28.56
N PRO A 25 -35.91 21.18 29.02
CA PRO A 25 -35.52 21.21 30.42
C PRO A 25 -36.14 22.42 31.13
N ALA A 26 -37.22 22.23 31.88
CA ALA A 26 -37.60 23.16 32.95
C ALA A 26 -38.52 22.50 33.98
N ARG A 27 -38.15 22.69 35.26
CA ARG A 27 -38.94 22.56 36.50
C ARG A 27 -39.14 21.15 37.11
N SER A 28 -38.56 20.98 38.30
CA SER A 28 -39.11 20.14 39.40
C SER A 28 -40.23 20.93 40.12
N PRO A 29 -41.19 20.30 40.84
CA PRO A 29 -40.92 19.62 42.12
C PRO A 29 -41.79 18.38 42.49
N ALA A 30 -41.29 17.67 43.51
CA ALA A 30 -41.86 16.73 44.50
C ALA A 30 -43.37 16.34 44.53
N ARG A 31 -43.66 15.04 44.75
CA ARG A 31 -44.29 14.43 45.97
C ARG A 31 -44.90 13.03 45.72
N ARG A 32 -44.76 12.14 46.74
CA ARG A 32 -45.63 11.03 47.24
C ARG A 32 -46.02 9.92 46.22
N GLY A 33 -46.08 8.61 46.51
CA GLY A 33 -46.24 7.80 47.72
C GLY A 33 -47.34 6.75 47.47
N ARG A 34 -47.18 5.52 48.00
CA ARG A 34 -48.07 4.30 47.99
C ARG A 34 -47.78 3.28 46.87
N ARG A 35 -47.27 2.07 47.18
CA ARG A 35 -47.82 0.88 47.89
C ARG A 35 -48.91 0.14 47.08
N GLY A 36 -48.63 -1.14 46.77
CA GLY A 36 -49.61 -2.11 46.26
C GLY A 36 -48.95 -3.29 45.53
N ALA A 37 -48.54 -4.31 46.29
CA ALA A 37 -48.35 -5.70 45.82
C ALA A 37 -49.67 -6.49 46.08
N PRO A 38 -49.81 -7.83 45.91
CA PRO A 38 -48.87 -8.85 45.40
C PRO A 38 -49.50 -9.96 44.51
N ALA A 39 -48.68 -10.99 44.24
CA ALA A 39 -48.99 -12.42 43.96
C ALA A 39 -49.43 -12.77 42.51
N GLN A 40 -49.06 -13.89 41.87
CA GLN A 40 -48.67 -15.25 42.31
C GLN A 40 -48.33 -16.04 41.01
N HIS A 41 -47.17 -16.66 40.79
CA HIS A 41 -46.86 -18.12 40.88
C HIS A 41 -45.55 -18.29 40.09
N ALA A 42 -44.40 -18.67 40.66
CA ALA A 42 -44.01 -19.97 41.24
C ALA A 42 -43.76 -21.08 40.21
N ARG A 43 -42.48 -21.47 40.13
CA ARG A 43 -41.87 -22.81 39.90
C ARG A 43 -40.80 -22.78 38.79
N THR A 44 -39.54 -22.54 39.14
CA THR A 44 -38.48 -23.38 39.79
C THR A 44 -37.47 -23.83 38.72
N VAL A 45 -36.23 -23.32 38.75
CA VAL A 45 -35.04 -23.87 39.47
C VAL A 45 -34.61 -25.19 38.83
N GLY A 46 -33.35 -25.48 38.50
CA GLY A 46 -32.03 -24.89 38.72
C GLY A 46 -31.05 -25.77 37.91
N ALA A 47 -29.87 -25.29 37.53
CA ALA A 47 -28.60 -25.66 38.16
C ALA A 47 -28.29 -27.19 38.05
N GLN A 48 -27.14 -27.69 37.62
CA GLN A 48 -25.78 -27.15 37.49
C GLN A 48 -24.89 -28.36 37.07
N VAL A 49 -23.71 -28.07 36.49
CA VAL A 49 -22.42 -28.69 36.87
C VAL A 49 -21.99 -30.08 36.29
N ARG A 50 -20.91 -29.99 35.49
CA ARG A 50 -19.61 -30.74 35.50
C ARG A 50 -19.47 -32.19 34.99
N ARG A 51 -18.30 -32.35 34.32
CA ARG A 51 -17.37 -33.51 34.26
C ARG A 51 -17.93 -34.76 33.55
N ALA A 52 -17.16 -35.72 33.07
CA ALA A 52 -15.82 -35.90 32.52
C ALA A 52 -15.76 -37.42 32.20
N ALA A 53 -14.98 -37.81 31.19
CA ALA A 53 -14.37 -39.14 31.01
C ALA A 53 -15.25 -40.39 30.69
N ALA A 54 -14.92 -40.99 29.53
CA ALA A 54 -14.51 -42.40 29.31
C ALA A 54 -15.52 -43.58 29.31
N GLY A 55 -15.29 -44.46 28.30
CA GLY A 55 -15.63 -45.91 28.22
C GLY A 55 -17.04 -46.22 27.72
N HIS A 56 -17.36 -47.24 26.91
CA HIS A 56 -16.70 -48.39 26.26
C HIS A 56 -17.74 -48.93 25.22
N ARG A 57 -17.43 -49.62 24.11
CA ARG A 57 -17.23 -51.09 23.94
C ARG A 57 -17.03 -51.36 22.43
N HIS A 58 -15.95 -52.04 21.99
CA HIS A 58 -15.84 -53.47 21.56
C HIS A 58 -16.62 -53.80 20.28
N ASP A 59 -16.19 -54.57 19.27
CA ASP A 59 -15.00 -55.35 18.83
C ASP A 59 -15.17 -55.45 17.27
N ASP A 60 -14.22 -55.75 16.38
CA ASP A 60 -13.43 -56.98 16.25
C ASP A 60 -12.37 -56.83 15.13
N HIS A 61 -11.40 -57.73 15.09
CA HIS A 61 -10.06 -57.55 14.51
C HIS A 61 -9.83 -58.48 13.25
N PRO A 62 -8.60 -58.87 12.79
CA PRO A 62 -8.00 -58.38 11.52
C PRO A 62 -7.43 -59.47 10.55
N GLY A 63 -6.81 -59.06 9.43
CA GLY A 63 -5.85 -59.89 8.64
C GLY A 63 -5.38 -59.22 7.33
N ARG A 64 -4.19 -58.58 7.27
CA ARG A 64 -2.84 -59.03 6.82
C ARG A 64 -2.67 -59.53 5.36
N ARG A 65 -2.13 -58.64 4.48
CA ARG A 65 -0.97 -58.73 3.50
C ARG A 65 -0.85 -59.93 2.48
N PRO A 66 0.11 -59.96 1.50
CA PRO A 66 0.53 -59.02 0.42
C PRO A 66 0.87 -59.67 -0.98
N ARG A 67 0.83 -58.89 -2.11
CA ARG A 67 1.54 -59.03 -3.45
C ARG A 67 1.30 -60.35 -4.27
N PRO A 68 1.76 -60.58 -5.55
CA PRO A 68 2.63 -59.84 -6.51
C PRO A 68 2.26 -59.82 -8.06
N ARG A 69 3.05 -59.06 -8.85
CA ARG A 69 3.59 -59.15 -10.26
C ARG A 69 2.89 -59.89 -11.46
N SER A 70 2.78 -59.13 -12.59
CA SER A 70 3.15 -59.41 -14.04
C SER A 70 2.47 -60.59 -14.82
N PRO A 71 2.37 -60.63 -16.19
CA PRO A 71 3.41 -60.40 -17.25
C PRO A 71 2.93 -59.72 -18.60
N ALA A 72 3.80 -59.02 -19.35
CA ALA A 72 4.53 -59.35 -20.61
C ALA A 72 3.77 -59.31 -21.96
N GLY A 73 4.33 -58.58 -22.96
CA GLY A 73 4.01 -58.60 -24.40
C GLY A 73 5.05 -57.82 -25.22
N ARG A 74 5.53 -58.37 -26.35
CA ARG A 74 6.84 -58.13 -27.02
C ARG A 74 6.80 -57.29 -28.33
N ARG A 75 7.82 -56.42 -28.53
CA ARG A 75 8.73 -56.13 -29.72
C ARG A 75 8.16 -55.78 -31.14
N PRO A 76 8.97 -55.31 -32.16
CA PRO A 76 10.43 -55.01 -32.24
C PRO A 76 10.91 -53.68 -32.96
N HIS A 77 12.21 -53.38 -32.76
CA HIS A 77 13.25 -52.74 -33.62
C HIS A 77 12.99 -51.62 -34.66
N ARG A 78 13.79 -50.54 -34.58
CA ARG A 78 14.88 -50.25 -35.56
C ARG A 78 15.83 -49.12 -35.12
N ASP A 79 17.12 -49.44 -35.18
CA ASP A 79 18.28 -48.56 -35.02
C ASP A 79 18.44 -47.55 -36.17
N ARG A 80 19.02 -46.39 -35.87
CA ARG A 80 20.04 -45.75 -36.72
C ARG A 80 20.81 -44.68 -35.94
N ALA A 81 22.03 -45.06 -35.57
CA ALA A 81 23.10 -44.17 -35.14
C ALA A 81 23.56 -43.30 -36.32
N ARG A 82 23.85 -42.01 -36.07
CA ARG A 82 24.68 -41.17 -36.94
C ARG A 82 25.90 -40.70 -36.17
N THR A 83 27.02 -41.28 -36.56
CA THR A 83 28.41 -40.94 -36.24
C THR A 83 28.73 -39.51 -36.65
N ARG A 84 29.27 -38.71 -35.71
CA ARG A 84 29.98 -37.45 -36.00
C ARG A 84 31.48 -37.76 -36.12
N PRO A 85 32.18 -37.34 -37.19
CA PRO A 85 33.62 -37.56 -37.27
C PRO A 85 34.38 -36.54 -36.41
N LEU A 86 35.33 -37.08 -35.64
CA LEU A 86 36.37 -36.37 -34.91
C LEU A 86 37.30 -35.65 -35.88
N ALA A 87 37.35 -34.31 -35.81
CA ALA A 87 38.38 -33.52 -36.48
C ALA A 87 39.55 -33.30 -35.51
N LEU A 88 40.71 -33.81 -35.94
CA LEU A 88 42.02 -33.73 -35.28
C LEU A 88 42.42 -32.28 -34.97
N LEU A 89 42.83 -32.06 -33.72
CA LEU A 89 43.52 -30.86 -33.25
C LEU A 89 44.88 -30.72 -33.94
N ARG A 90 45.01 -29.78 -34.88
CA ARG A 90 46.28 -29.33 -35.43
C ARG A 90 46.68 -28.02 -34.75
N ARG A 91 47.75 -28.02 -33.96
CA ARG A 91 48.35 -26.80 -33.38
C ARG A 91 48.90 -25.92 -34.50
N PRO A 92 48.70 -24.58 -34.48
CA PRO A 92 49.37 -23.69 -35.42
C PRO A 92 50.82 -23.39 -34.97
N ARG A 93 51.73 -23.34 -35.95
CA ARG A 93 53.12 -22.88 -35.79
C ARG A 93 53.16 -21.35 -35.68
N PRO A 94 54.16 -20.76 -34.99
CA PRO A 94 54.26 -19.32 -34.83
C PRO A 94 54.92 -18.66 -36.05
N GLY A 95 54.29 -17.61 -36.59
CA GLY A 95 54.88 -16.74 -37.60
C GLY A 95 54.09 -16.68 -38.91
N ASP A 96 52.96 -15.96 -38.92
CA ASP A 96 52.51 -15.18 -40.09
C ASP A 96 51.39 -14.21 -39.66
N PRO A 97 51.35 -12.96 -40.17
CA PRO A 97 50.38 -11.95 -39.74
C PRO A 97 49.04 -12.15 -40.48
N GLY A 98 48.00 -12.50 -39.73
CA GLY A 98 46.63 -12.60 -40.25
C GLY A 98 45.99 -11.24 -40.57
N PRO A 99 45.04 -11.18 -41.53
CA PRO A 99 44.44 -9.93 -42.00
C PRO A 99 43.55 -9.29 -40.91
N PRO A 100 43.30 -7.96 -40.97
CA PRO A 100 42.64 -7.24 -39.89
C PRO A 100 41.23 -7.79 -39.67
N GLY A 101 41.03 -8.34 -38.47
CA GLY A 101 39.75 -8.86 -38.02
C GLY A 101 38.70 -7.76 -38.06
N ARG A 102 37.68 -7.94 -38.90
CA ARG A 102 36.43 -7.18 -38.78
C ARG A 102 35.86 -7.47 -37.40
N LEU A 103 36.05 -6.52 -36.47
CA LEU A 103 35.29 -6.46 -35.22
C LEU A 103 33.82 -6.59 -35.59
N ARG A 104 33.25 -7.72 -35.21
CA ARG A 104 31.84 -8.03 -35.36
C ARG A 104 31.10 -7.05 -34.45
N ARG A 105 30.75 -5.88 -34.99
CA ARG A 105 29.85 -4.92 -34.32
C ARG A 105 28.66 -5.72 -33.80
N PRO A 106 28.18 -5.46 -32.57
CA PRO A 106 26.95 -6.07 -32.10
C PRO A 106 25.90 -5.80 -33.17
N ARG A 107 25.18 -6.84 -33.60
CA ARG A 107 24.00 -6.67 -34.46
C ARG A 107 23.09 -5.67 -33.75
N THR A 108 23.07 -4.44 -34.23
CA THR A 108 21.99 -3.51 -33.98
C THR A 108 20.73 -4.24 -34.41
N ARG A 109 19.92 -4.70 -33.44
CA ARG A 109 18.57 -5.14 -33.71
C ARG A 109 17.89 -3.96 -34.39
N ASP A 110 17.55 -4.14 -35.65
CA ASP A 110 16.66 -3.23 -36.35
C ASP A 110 15.34 -3.14 -35.55
N PRO A 111 14.98 -1.97 -34.97
CA PRO A 111 13.75 -1.83 -34.18
C PRO A 111 12.50 -1.92 -35.05
N ARG A 112 12.63 -1.95 -36.39
CA ARG A 112 11.52 -1.81 -37.34
C ARG A 112 10.80 -3.11 -37.68
N ARG A 113 11.10 -4.25 -37.03
CA ARG A 113 10.22 -5.43 -37.13
C ARG A 113 9.01 -5.25 -36.21
N GLY A 114 8.02 -4.56 -36.74
CA GLY A 114 6.73 -4.30 -36.10
C GLY A 114 6.10 -5.56 -35.55
N GLY A 115 5.91 -5.60 -34.23
CA GLY A 115 4.98 -6.53 -33.61
C GLY A 115 3.58 -6.29 -34.18
N HIS A 116 2.96 -7.34 -34.70
CA HIS A 116 1.62 -7.28 -35.26
C HIS A 116 0.67 -6.58 -34.27
N ARG A 117 0.04 -5.49 -34.72
CA ARG A 117 -0.97 -4.76 -33.95
C ARG A 117 -2.21 -5.64 -33.84
N THR A 118 -2.36 -6.38 -32.75
CA THR A 118 -3.61 -7.10 -32.47
C THR A 118 -4.59 -6.11 -31.84
N VAL A 119 -5.69 -5.86 -32.55
CA VAL A 119 -6.85 -5.16 -31.99
C VAL A 119 -7.63 -6.16 -31.16
N SER A 120 -7.78 -5.91 -29.86
CA SER A 120 -8.52 -6.80 -28.96
C SER A 120 -9.71 -6.08 -28.36
N ALA A 121 -10.91 -6.65 -28.57
CA ALA A 121 -12.12 -6.22 -27.89
C ALA A 121 -12.08 -6.54 -26.37
N LEU A 122 -11.17 -7.40 -25.92
CA LEU A 122 -11.02 -7.74 -24.50
C LEU A 122 -10.52 -6.55 -23.67
N LEU A 123 -9.70 -5.66 -24.25
CA LEU A 123 -9.11 -4.53 -23.56
C LEU A 123 -10.14 -3.51 -23.02
N PRO A 124 -11.03 -2.93 -23.86
CA PRO A 124 -12.06 -2.01 -23.36
C PRO A 124 -13.03 -2.70 -22.40
N LEU A 125 -13.30 -4.00 -22.57
CA LEU A 125 -14.13 -4.78 -21.64
C LEU A 125 -13.46 -4.94 -20.28
N ALA A 126 -12.16 -5.26 -20.24
CA ALA A 126 -11.40 -5.38 -19.00
C ALA A 126 -11.38 -4.07 -18.20
N VAL A 127 -11.15 -2.95 -18.88
CA VAL A 127 -11.11 -1.59 -18.29
C VAL A 127 -12.51 -1.10 -17.89
N GLY A 128 -13.53 -1.39 -18.71
CA GLY A 128 -14.91 -0.93 -18.53
C GLY A 128 -15.76 -1.77 -17.58
N ALA A 129 -15.38 -3.02 -17.29
CA ALA A 129 -16.18 -3.93 -16.46
C ALA A 129 -16.58 -3.37 -15.08
N PRO A 130 -15.70 -2.67 -14.32
CA PRO A 130 -16.11 -2.01 -13.07
C PRO A 130 -17.20 -0.97 -13.29
N ALA A 131 -17.04 -0.07 -14.26
CA ALA A 131 -18.04 0.96 -14.58
C ALA A 131 -19.39 0.35 -15.00
N LEU A 132 -19.40 -0.69 -15.83
CA LEU A 132 -20.63 -1.39 -16.22
C LEU A 132 -21.36 -1.97 -15.00
N ALA A 133 -20.63 -2.60 -14.07
CA ALA A 133 -21.21 -3.08 -12.82
C ALA A 133 -21.69 -1.92 -11.93
N GLY A 134 -20.96 -0.81 -11.88
CA GLY A 134 -21.35 0.41 -11.17
C GLY A 134 -22.66 1.00 -11.71
N ILE A 135 -22.80 1.08 -13.04
CA ILE A 135 -24.02 1.54 -13.71
C ILE A 135 -25.17 0.58 -13.44
N ALA A 136 -24.96 -0.74 -13.52
CA ALA A 136 -25.98 -1.72 -13.17
C ALA A 136 -26.48 -1.56 -11.71
N VAL A 137 -25.56 -1.31 -10.77
CA VAL A 137 -25.92 -1.01 -9.37
C VAL A 137 -26.64 0.32 -9.23
N LEU A 138 -26.27 1.33 -10.03
CA LEU A 138 -26.96 2.62 -10.05
C LEU A 138 -28.37 2.50 -10.62
N LEU A 139 -28.61 1.66 -11.62
CA LEU A 139 -29.94 1.51 -12.23
C LEU A 139 -30.83 0.50 -11.48
N ALA A 140 -30.24 -0.40 -10.69
CA ALA A 140 -30.99 -1.43 -9.99
C ALA A 140 -31.97 -0.87 -8.92
N PRO A 141 -33.17 -1.45 -8.77
CA PRO A 141 -34.14 -1.00 -7.80
C PRO A 141 -33.70 -1.31 -6.35
N ALA A 142 -34.03 -0.41 -5.42
CA ALA A 142 -33.54 -0.42 -4.02
C ALA A 142 -33.73 -1.76 -3.28
N ARG A 143 -34.72 -2.57 -3.67
CA ARG A 143 -34.99 -3.90 -3.11
C ARG A 143 -33.85 -4.91 -3.35
N TRP A 144 -33.15 -4.83 -4.48
CA TRP A 144 -32.02 -5.71 -4.85
C TRP A 144 -30.69 -5.24 -4.23
N LEU A 145 -30.59 -3.95 -3.87
CA LEU A 145 -29.35 -3.33 -3.39
C LEU A 145 -29.05 -3.55 -1.91
N ARG A 146 -30.03 -3.95 -1.09
CA ARG A 146 -29.88 -4.05 0.38
C ARG A 146 -28.79 -5.03 0.84
N SER A 147 -28.26 -5.87 -0.07
CA SER A 147 -27.05 -6.66 0.15
C SER A 147 -26.26 -6.98 -1.12
N GLY A 148 -26.87 -6.90 -2.32
CA GLY A 148 -26.23 -7.34 -3.57
C GLY A 148 -25.32 -6.32 -4.27
N GLY A 149 -25.50 -5.02 -4.03
CA GLY A 149 -24.84 -3.97 -4.85
C GLY A 149 -23.30 -4.01 -4.76
N ALA A 150 -22.75 -4.17 -3.56
CA ALA A 150 -21.31 -4.29 -3.37
C ALA A 150 -20.74 -5.61 -3.93
N HIS A 151 -21.51 -6.70 -3.90
CA HIS A 151 -21.12 -7.96 -4.52
C HIS A 151 -21.11 -7.88 -6.04
N ALA A 152 -22.09 -7.18 -6.64
CA ALA A 152 -22.10 -6.93 -8.08
C ALA A 152 -20.91 -6.06 -8.52
N ALA A 153 -20.59 -5.00 -7.79
CA ALA A 153 -19.41 -4.17 -8.07
C ALA A 153 -18.08 -4.95 -7.92
N ALA A 154 -18.01 -5.85 -6.93
CA ALA A 154 -16.88 -6.76 -6.77
C ALA A 154 -16.77 -7.75 -7.94
N ALA A 155 -17.90 -8.32 -8.37
CA ALA A 155 -17.95 -9.22 -9.53
C ALA A 155 -17.51 -8.52 -10.82
N GLY A 156 -17.91 -7.26 -11.04
CA GLY A 156 -17.42 -6.46 -12.17
C GLY A 156 -15.91 -6.24 -12.16
N SER A 157 -15.32 -5.96 -10.98
CA SER A 157 -13.86 -5.83 -10.85
C SER A 157 -13.15 -7.18 -11.04
N LEU A 158 -13.74 -8.28 -10.57
CA LEU A 158 -13.21 -9.64 -10.78
C LEU A 158 -13.29 -10.06 -12.25
N LEU A 159 -14.36 -9.70 -12.96
CA LEU A 159 -14.47 -9.93 -14.39
C LEU A 159 -13.38 -9.16 -15.14
N GLY A 160 -13.20 -7.87 -14.83
CA GLY A 160 -12.10 -7.08 -15.39
C GLY A 160 -10.73 -7.70 -15.11
N LEU A 161 -10.50 -8.19 -13.90
CA LEU A 161 -9.28 -8.90 -13.53
C LEU A 161 -9.08 -10.18 -14.36
N ALA A 162 -10.11 -11.01 -14.50
CA ALA A 162 -10.05 -12.24 -15.28
C ALA A 162 -9.76 -11.96 -16.77
N LEU A 163 -10.40 -10.93 -17.34
CA LEU A 163 -10.14 -10.48 -18.71
C LEU A 163 -8.70 -9.94 -18.86
N THR A 164 -8.17 -9.28 -17.82
CA THR A 164 -6.77 -8.82 -17.81
C THR A 164 -5.79 -9.98 -17.75
N VAL A 165 -6.11 -11.06 -17.03
CA VAL A 165 -5.30 -12.30 -17.03
C VAL A 165 -5.29 -12.93 -18.42
N ALA A 166 -6.43 -12.95 -19.12
CA ALA A 166 -6.47 -13.42 -20.51
C ALA A 166 -5.64 -12.51 -21.44
N LEU A 167 -5.77 -11.19 -21.32
CA LEU A 167 -4.94 -10.21 -22.04
C LEU A 167 -3.44 -10.36 -21.75
N ALA A 168 -3.07 -10.78 -20.53
CA ALA A 168 -1.68 -11.03 -20.20
C ALA A 168 -1.08 -12.15 -21.06
N VAL A 169 -1.84 -13.20 -21.37
CA VAL A 169 -1.40 -14.28 -22.27
C VAL A 169 -1.16 -13.73 -23.67
N ASP A 170 -2.08 -12.92 -24.20
CA ASP A 170 -1.95 -12.28 -25.50
C ASP A 170 -0.72 -11.35 -25.56
N VAL A 171 -0.51 -10.54 -24.51
CA VAL A 171 0.60 -9.58 -24.46
C VAL A 171 1.96 -10.27 -24.31
N LEU A 172 2.02 -11.35 -23.54
CA LEU A 172 3.26 -12.12 -23.36
C LEU A 172 3.61 -12.97 -24.60
N GLY A 173 2.61 -13.49 -25.31
CA GLY A 173 2.81 -14.31 -26.51
C GLY A 173 2.92 -13.53 -27.81
N GLY A 174 2.18 -12.43 -27.97
CA GLY A 174 2.01 -11.68 -29.22
C GLY A 174 2.49 -10.23 -29.21
N GLY A 175 2.83 -9.66 -28.03
CA GLY A 175 3.25 -8.27 -27.89
C GLY A 175 2.10 -7.31 -27.57
N PRO A 176 2.34 -5.97 -27.57
CA PRO A 176 1.35 -5.02 -27.08
C PRO A 176 0.07 -4.98 -27.92
N VAL A 177 -1.07 -4.90 -27.23
CA VAL A 177 -2.43 -4.91 -27.78
C VAL A 177 -3.02 -3.50 -27.69
N THR A 178 -3.74 -3.07 -28.72
CA THR A 178 -4.37 -1.73 -28.74
C THR A 178 -5.87 -1.82 -29.02
N TRP A 179 -6.62 -0.85 -28.54
CA TRP A 179 -8.02 -0.64 -28.91
C TRP A 179 -8.27 0.84 -29.13
N THR A 180 -8.86 1.20 -30.25
CA THR A 180 -9.23 2.59 -30.58
C THR A 180 -10.66 2.64 -31.08
N PRO A 181 -11.46 3.66 -30.70
CA PRO A 181 -12.76 3.90 -31.30
C PRO A 181 -12.59 4.11 -32.81
N GLY A 182 -13.30 3.33 -33.64
CA GLY A 182 -13.21 3.41 -35.10
C GLY A 182 -12.01 2.69 -35.74
N GLY A 183 -11.15 2.04 -34.95
CA GLY A 183 -10.09 1.16 -35.45
C GLY A 183 -8.84 1.85 -36.01
N SER A 184 -8.72 3.18 -35.90
CA SER A 184 -7.49 3.88 -36.28
C SER A 184 -6.36 3.49 -35.33
N PRO A 185 -5.26 2.91 -35.81
CA PRO A 185 -4.28 2.30 -34.90
C PRO A 185 -3.42 3.33 -34.15
N ASP A 186 -3.44 4.60 -34.58
CA ASP A 186 -2.74 5.73 -33.96
C ASP A 186 -3.73 6.73 -33.32
N GLY A 187 -5.01 6.37 -33.22
CA GLY A 187 -6.04 7.21 -32.60
C GLY A 187 -6.06 7.17 -31.07
N PRO A 188 -6.82 8.08 -30.43
CA PRO A 188 -7.02 8.06 -28.99
C PRO A 188 -7.69 6.75 -28.57
N GLY A 189 -7.11 6.01 -27.63
CA GLY A 189 -7.63 4.72 -27.22
C GLY A 189 -6.90 4.11 -26.03
N LEU A 190 -6.93 2.77 -25.95
CA LEU A 190 -6.32 1.98 -24.91
C LEU A 190 -5.16 1.14 -25.44
N LEU A 191 -4.09 1.02 -24.65
CA LEU A 191 -2.89 0.24 -24.90
C LEU A 191 -2.62 -0.71 -23.73
N ALA A 192 -2.50 -1.99 -24.05
CA ALA A 192 -2.04 -3.04 -23.13
C ALA A 192 -0.67 -3.55 -23.58
N ASP A 193 0.38 -3.06 -22.92
CA ASP A 193 1.70 -3.67 -22.92
C ASP A 193 1.97 -4.35 -21.57
N ARG A 194 3.20 -4.87 -21.38
CA ARG A 194 3.56 -5.61 -20.16
C ARG A 194 3.43 -4.76 -18.89
N VAL A 195 3.73 -3.46 -18.97
CA VAL A 195 3.58 -2.52 -17.86
C VAL A 195 2.09 -2.27 -17.57
N SER A 196 1.26 -2.04 -18.60
CA SER A 196 -0.18 -1.82 -18.46
C SER A 196 -0.84 -3.03 -17.83
N VAL A 197 -0.54 -4.24 -18.33
CA VAL A 197 -1.11 -5.49 -17.80
C VAL A 197 -0.76 -5.65 -16.32
N LEU A 198 0.51 -5.47 -15.94
CA LEU A 198 0.94 -5.57 -14.55
C LEU A 198 0.16 -4.61 -13.64
N LEU A 199 0.01 -3.36 -14.06
CA LEU A 199 -0.71 -2.33 -13.31
C LEU A 199 -2.23 -2.53 -13.32
N LEU A 200 -2.81 -3.03 -14.41
CA LEU A 200 -4.23 -3.39 -14.51
C LEU A 200 -4.57 -4.54 -13.56
N LEU A 201 -3.71 -5.57 -13.47
CA LEU A 201 -3.85 -6.66 -12.51
C LEU A 201 -3.88 -6.12 -11.07
N LEU A 202 -3.00 -5.17 -10.74
CA LEU A 202 -2.98 -4.51 -9.44
C LEU A 202 -4.28 -3.71 -9.19
N VAL A 203 -4.64 -2.81 -10.10
CA VAL A 203 -5.79 -1.90 -9.94
C VAL A 203 -7.09 -2.68 -9.81
N LEU A 204 -7.33 -3.63 -10.71
CA LEU A 204 -8.56 -4.43 -10.74
C LEU A 204 -8.58 -5.46 -9.61
N GLY A 205 -7.44 -6.06 -9.27
CA GLY A 205 -7.31 -7.00 -8.16
C GLY A 205 -7.59 -6.35 -6.80
N VAL A 206 -6.96 -5.20 -6.53
CA VAL A 206 -7.24 -4.43 -5.32
C VAL A 206 -8.69 -3.95 -5.29
N SER A 207 -9.22 -3.46 -6.42
CA SER A 207 -10.61 -3.04 -6.52
C SER A 207 -11.59 -4.17 -6.18
N ALA A 208 -11.38 -5.37 -6.71
CA ALA A 208 -12.20 -6.54 -6.42
C ALA A 208 -12.24 -6.84 -4.91
N VAL A 209 -11.09 -6.85 -4.24
CA VAL A 209 -10.98 -7.08 -2.80
C VAL A 209 -11.66 -5.96 -2.00
N VAL A 210 -11.45 -4.69 -2.38
CA VAL A 210 -12.03 -3.55 -1.67
C VAL A 210 -13.56 -3.49 -1.84
N GLN A 211 -14.08 -3.76 -3.02
CA GLN A 211 -15.52 -3.80 -3.28
C GLN A 211 -16.18 -4.94 -2.48
N ALA A 212 -15.55 -6.13 -2.44
CA ALA A 212 -16.02 -7.23 -1.62
C ALA A 212 -15.98 -6.92 -0.11
N TYR A 213 -14.93 -6.23 0.35
CA TYR A 213 -14.81 -5.76 1.73
C TYR A 213 -15.90 -4.74 2.09
N THR A 214 -16.23 -3.83 1.15
CA THR A 214 -17.26 -2.80 1.31
C THR A 214 -18.64 -3.38 1.58
N ALA A 215 -18.96 -4.55 1.01
CA ALA A 215 -20.22 -5.26 1.24
C ALA A 215 -20.47 -5.51 2.74
N ARG A 216 -19.43 -5.94 3.45
CA ARG A 216 -19.49 -6.21 4.90
C ARG A 216 -19.32 -4.94 5.72
N TYR A 217 -18.36 -4.09 5.34
CA TYR A 217 -18.00 -2.91 6.11
C TYR A 217 -19.13 -1.87 6.19
N LEU A 218 -19.91 -1.71 5.11
CA LEU A 218 -21.03 -0.77 5.04
C LEU A 218 -22.39 -1.47 5.02
N CYS A 219 -22.48 -2.71 5.52
CA CYS A 219 -23.75 -3.41 5.60
C CYS A 219 -24.74 -2.59 6.44
N GLY A 220 -25.85 -2.17 5.83
CA GLY A 220 -26.87 -1.33 6.49
C GLY A 220 -26.60 0.18 6.46
N ASP A 221 -25.46 0.66 5.94
CA ASP A 221 -25.22 2.10 5.73
C ASP A 221 -25.87 2.54 4.40
N PRO A 222 -26.78 3.54 4.40
CA PRO A 222 -27.42 4.04 3.18
C PRO A 222 -26.43 4.57 2.13
N ARG A 223 -25.21 4.95 2.55
CA ARG A 223 -24.16 5.46 1.64
C ARG A 223 -23.46 4.35 0.84
N GLN A 224 -23.68 3.08 1.17
CA GLN A 224 -22.99 1.96 0.52
C GLN A 224 -23.13 2.00 -1.01
N ARG A 225 -24.34 2.23 -1.53
CA ARG A 225 -24.60 2.32 -2.97
C ARG A 225 -23.75 3.40 -3.62
N ARG A 226 -23.77 4.61 -3.07
CA ARG A 226 -23.01 5.74 -3.63
C ARG A 226 -21.52 5.42 -3.62
N LEU A 227 -21.01 4.84 -2.54
CA LEU A 227 -19.59 4.51 -2.43
C LEU A 227 -19.15 3.45 -3.45
N VAL A 228 -19.91 2.37 -3.64
CA VAL A 228 -19.51 1.30 -4.60
C VAL A 228 -19.58 1.76 -6.05
N VAL A 229 -20.56 2.62 -6.40
CA VAL A 229 -20.69 3.21 -7.74
C VAL A 229 -19.54 4.19 -8.01
N THR A 230 -19.25 5.10 -7.06
CA THR A 230 -18.12 6.03 -7.21
C THR A 230 -16.79 5.29 -7.23
N ALA A 231 -16.62 4.25 -6.42
CA ALA A 231 -15.41 3.44 -6.41
C ALA A 231 -15.22 2.71 -7.75
N ALA A 232 -16.29 2.14 -8.31
CA ALA A 232 -16.26 1.49 -9.62
C ALA A 232 -15.84 2.45 -10.74
N GLY A 233 -16.43 3.65 -10.80
CA GLY A 233 -16.04 4.68 -11.76
C GLY A 233 -14.59 5.15 -11.57
N THR A 234 -14.15 5.30 -10.32
CA THR A 234 -12.76 5.67 -9.99
C THR A 234 -11.77 4.58 -10.42
N THR A 235 -12.11 3.30 -10.20
CA THR A 235 -11.31 2.16 -10.67
C THR A 235 -11.21 2.14 -12.18
N THR A 236 -12.31 2.34 -12.90
CA THR A 236 -12.29 2.39 -14.37
C THR A 236 -11.45 3.57 -14.89
N ALA A 237 -11.55 4.76 -14.28
CA ALA A 237 -10.68 5.89 -14.63
C ALA A 237 -9.20 5.58 -14.37
N ALA A 238 -8.87 4.97 -13.24
CA ALA A 238 -7.50 4.55 -12.94
C ALA A 238 -6.98 3.46 -13.91
N ALA A 239 -7.83 2.50 -14.28
CA ALA A 239 -7.50 1.47 -15.26
C ALA A 239 -7.30 2.06 -16.66
N ALA A 240 -8.14 3.01 -17.08
CA ALA A 240 -8.00 3.72 -18.35
C ALA A 240 -6.73 4.58 -18.38
N MET A 241 -6.35 5.20 -17.26
CA MET A 241 -5.10 5.96 -17.14
C MET A 241 -3.89 5.05 -17.34
N VAL A 242 -3.87 3.89 -16.68
CA VAL A 242 -2.79 2.90 -16.82
C VAL A 242 -2.68 2.36 -18.23
N GLY A 243 -3.82 2.11 -18.86
CA GLY A 243 -3.93 1.56 -20.21
C GLY A 243 -4.12 2.63 -21.28
N ALA A 244 -3.72 3.89 -21.07
CA ALA A 244 -3.90 4.93 -22.08
C ALA A 244 -2.98 4.69 -23.30
N ALA A 245 -3.52 4.82 -24.52
CA ALA A 245 -2.72 4.72 -25.75
C ALA A 245 -2.06 6.04 -26.15
N THR A 246 -2.65 7.17 -25.76
CA THR A 246 -2.18 8.52 -26.11
C THR A 246 -2.13 9.44 -24.90
N LEU A 247 -1.39 10.55 -25.02
CA LEU A 247 -1.18 11.50 -23.94
C LEU A 247 -2.48 12.20 -23.53
N THR A 248 -3.37 12.50 -24.48
CA THR A 248 -4.68 13.10 -24.18
C THR A 248 -5.57 12.16 -23.35
N VAL A 249 -5.61 10.87 -23.70
CA VAL A 249 -6.39 9.86 -22.96
C VAL A 249 -5.83 9.70 -21.54
N LEU A 250 -4.50 9.70 -21.38
CA LEU A 250 -3.85 9.67 -20.08
C LEU A 250 -4.28 10.86 -19.22
N ALA A 251 -4.21 12.09 -19.77
CA ALA A 251 -4.59 13.30 -19.05
C ALA A 251 -6.08 13.34 -18.67
N ALA A 252 -6.96 12.92 -19.58
CA ALA A 252 -8.40 12.82 -19.31
C ALA A 252 -8.70 11.80 -18.19
N ALA A 253 -8.09 10.61 -18.28
CA ALA A 253 -8.27 9.57 -17.28
C ALA A 253 -7.65 9.93 -15.92
N TRP A 254 -6.53 10.66 -15.91
CA TRP A 254 -5.91 11.22 -14.71
C TRP A 254 -6.83 12.19 -13.96
N CYS A 255 -7.43 13.15 -14.70
CA CYS A 255 -8.40 14.09 -14.16
C CYS A 255 -9.64 13.35 -13.66
N ALA A 256 -10.18 12.39 -14.44
CA ALA A 256 -11.33 11.59 -14.05
C ALA A 256 -11.07 10.76 -12.77
N ALA A 257 -9.89 10.14 -12.63
CA ALA A 257 -9.50 9.41 -11.43
C ALA A 257 -9.38 10.35 -10.22
N GLY A 258 -8.89 11.58 -10.42
CA GLY A 258 -8.86 12.63 -9.39
C GLY A 258 -10.24 13.06 -8.91
N LEU A 259 -11.13 13.37 -9.84
CA LEU A 259 -12.52 13.72 -9.54
C LEU A 259 -13.24 12.56 -8.84
N GLY A 260 -13.00 11.32 -9.27
CA GLY A 260 -13.48 10.11 -8.61
C GLY A 260 -13.03 10.03 -7.14
N LEU A 261 -11.75 10.32 -6.86
CA LEU A 261 -11.24 10.36 -5.49
C LEU A 261 -11.89 11.48 -4.67
N LEU A 262 -12.03 12.68 -5.22
CA LEU A 262 -12.70 13.78 -4.53
C LEU A 262 -14.15 13.40 -4.18
N ALA A 263 -14.86 12.72 -5.09
CA ALA A 263 -16.20 12.20 -4.84
C ALA A 263 -16.21 11.11 -3.75
N LEU A 264 -15.20 10.24 -3.68
CA LEU A 264 -15.03 9.26 -2.60
C LEU A 264 -14.76 9.91 -1.24
N LEU A 265 -13.93 10.95 -1.19
CA LEU A 265 -13.65 11.71 0.02
C LEU A 265 -14.89 12.48 0.51
N ALA A 266 -15.70 12.98 -0.41
CA ALA A 266 -16.95 13.68 -0.12
C ALA A 266 -18.05 12.78 0.48
N GLN A 267 -17.84 11.46 0.62
CA GLN A 267 -18.80 10.55 1.26
C GLN A 267 -19.07 10.87 2.72
N ARG A 268 -18.06 11.41 3.41
CA ARG A 268 -18.15 11.82 4.82
C ARG A 268 -17.97 13.31 5.02
N ALA A 269 -18.35 14.13 4.02
CA ALA A 269 -18.24 15.59 4.10
C ALA A 269 -19.05 16.20 5.27
N ASP A 270 -19.94 15.43 5.91
CA ASP A 270 -20.59 15.76 7.18
C ASP A 270 -19.58 16.00 8.32
N LEU A 271 -18.39 15.41 8.25
CA LEU A 271 -17.35 15.55 9.26
C LEU A 271 -16.44 16.75 8.91
N PRO A 272 -16.20 17.70 9.84
CA PRO A 272 -15.30 18.84 9.59
C PRO A 272 -13.91 18.41 9.12
N ALA A 273 -13.36 17.33 9.71
CA ALA A 273 -12.07 16.77 9.32
C ALA A 273 -12.06 16.25 7.87
N ALA A 274 -13.15 15.64 7.41
CA ALA A 274 -13.26 15.15 6.04
C ALA A 274 -13.42 16.30 5.03
N CYS A 275 -14.15 17.36 5.40
CA CYS A 275 -14.26 18.56 4.57
C CYS A 275 -12.89 19.25 4.37
N VAL A 276 -12.10 19.39 5.45
CA VAL A 276 -10.72 19.90 5.36
C VAL A 276 -9.84 19.00 4.46
N GLY A 277 -9.97 17.68 4.60
CA GLY A 277 -9.29 16.71 3.75
C GLY A 277 -9.63 16.86 2.28
N LEU A 278 -10.93 16.98 1.98
CA LEU A 278 -11.44 17.18 0.62
C LEU A 278 -10.89 18.47 0.00
N GLN A 279 -10.96 19.61 0.72
CA GLN A 279 -10.48 20.91 0.22
C GLN A 279 -8.97 20.91 -0.05
N ARG A 280 -8.17 20.32 0.85
CA ARG A 280 -6.71 20.22 0.66
C ARG A 280 -6.36 19.32 -0.53
N THR A 281 -7.09 18.22 -0.69
CA THR A 281 -6.91 17.32 -1.83
C THR A 281 -7.28 18.02 -3.12
N ALA A 282 -8.43 18.68 -3.18
CA ALA A 282 -8.89 19.40 -4.37
C ALA A 282 -7.90 20.49 -4.81
N ARG A 283 -7.41 21.31 -3.87
CA ARG A 283 -6.40 22.35 -4.18
C ARG A 283 -5.09 21.77 -4.68
N THR A 284 -4.61 20.70 -4.04
CA THR A 284 -3.35 20.07 -4.45
C THR A 284 -3.49 19.39 -5.81
N PHE A 285 -4.63 18.74 -6.06
CA PHE A 285 -4.92 18.11 -7.35
C PHE A 285 -5.05 19.15 -8.44
N ALA A 286 -5.70 20.30 -8.19
CA ALA A 286 -5.75 21.39 -9.15
C ALA A 286 -4.34 21.85 -9.59
N ILE A 287 -3.39 21.99 -8.65
CA ILE A 287 -2.00 22.35 -9.00
C ILE A 287 -1.37 21.30 -9.92
N GLY A 288 -1.50 20.01 -9.57
CA GLY A 288 -0.91 18.93 -10.37
C GLY A 288 -1.60 18.73 -11.72
N ASP A 289 -2.93 18.82 -11.75
CA ASP A 289 -3.74 18.63 -12.96
C ASP A 289 -3.52 19.80 -13.93
N LEU A 290 -3.42 21.05 -13.44
CA LEU A 290 -3.04 22.20 -14.28
C LEU A 290 -1.62 22.04 -14.86
N ALA A 291 -0.66 21.56 -14.08
CA ALA A 291 0.69 21.31 -14.56
C ALA A 291 0.71 20.24 -15.66
N LEU A 292 0.00 19.12 -15.45
CA LEU A 292 -0.12 18.06 -16.47
C LEU A 292 -0.80 18.58 -17.73
N LEU A 293 -1.92 19.30 -17.60
CA LEU A 293 -2.65 19.83 -18.75
C LEU A 293 -1.83 20.86 -19.53
N ALA A 294 -1.03 21.69 -18.86
CA ALA A 294 -0.10 22.60 -19.51
C ALA A 294 1.00 21.85 -20.27
N ALA A 295 1.59 20.80 -19.68
CA ALA A 295 2.56 19.95 -20.36
C ALA A 295 1.95 19.28 -21.61
N VAL A 296 0.74 18.72 -21.47
CA VAL A 296 -0.01 18.12 -22.59
C VAL A 296 -0.25 19.15 -23.69
N ALA A 297 -0.70 20.36 -23.35
CA ALA A 297 -0.96 21.41 -24.35
C ALA A 297 0.30 21.79 -25.13
N ILE A 298 1.46 21.90 -24.48
CA ILE A 298 2.74 22.18 -25.13
C ILE A 298 3.14 21.03 -26.06
N VAL A 299 3.02 19.78 -25.61
CA VAL A 299 3.33 18.60 -26.43
C VAL A 299 2.41 18.54 -27.65
N LEU A 300 1.11 18.77 -27.47
CA LEU A 300 0.14 18.79 -28.57
C LEU A 300 0.46 19.86 -29.62
N ALA A 301 0.84 21.06 -29.16
CA ALA A 301 1.17 22.17 -30.04
C ALA A 301 2.49 21.96 -30.82
N THR A 302 3.39 21.09 -30.34
CA THR A 302 4.71 20.87 -30.93
C THR A 302 4.80 19.57 -31.73
N ALA A 303 4.22 18.48 -31.21
CA ALA A 303 4.37 17.13 -31.73
C ALA A 303 3.03 16.43 -32.09
N GLY A 304 1.87 17.08 -31.85
CA GLY A 304 0.57 16.41 -31.91
C GLY A 304 0.31 15.52 -30.70
N ASP A 305 -0.68 14.62 -30.77
CA ASP A 305 -0.98 13.66 -29.67
C ASP A 305 -0.11 12.40 -29.78
N PRO A 306 0.95 12.26 -28.97
CA PRO A 306 1.87 11.15 -29.13
C PRO A 306 1.28 9.85 -28.61
N SER A 307 1.64 8.76 -29.29
CA SER A 307 1.43 7.42 -28.75
C SER A 307 2.31 7.19 -27.54
N LEU A 308 1.73 6.68 -26.46
CA LEU A 308 2.48 6.30 -25.25
C LEU A 308 3.29 5.01 -25.42
N ARG A 309 3.16 4.34 -26.58
CA ARG A 309 4.04 3.23 -26.94
C ARG A 309 5.45 3.70 -27.29
N ASP A 310 5.56 4.88 -27.90
CA ASP A 310 6.83 5.47 -28.29
C ASP A 310 6.80 6.99 -28.02
N PRO A 311 6.92 7.40 -26.74
CA PRO A 311 6.97 8.81 -26.40
C PRO A 311 8.28 9.50 -26.84
N GLY A 312 9.27 8.76 -27.36
CA GLY A 312 10.56 9.30 -27.79
C GLY A 312 10.45 10.24 -28.99
N ALA A 313 9.49 10.01 -29.89
CA ALA A 313 9.25 10.90 -31.01
C ALA A 313 8.81 12.32 -30.55
N ALA A 314 7.99 12.39 -29.50
CA ALA A 314 7.61 13.67 -28.91
C ALA A 314 8.78 14.35 -28.18
N ALA A 315 9.65 13.58 -27.52
CA ALA A 315 10.86 14.12 -26.91
C ALA A 315 11.76 14.80 -27.95
N ALA A 316 12.03 14.12 -29.07
CA ALA A 316 12.85 14.67 -30.16
C ALA A 316 12.26 15.94 -30.78
N ALA A 317 10.93 16.05 -30.88
CA ALA A 317 10.27 17.26 -31.37
C ALA A 317 10.39 18.45 -30.39
N LEU A 318 10.45 18.17 -29.08
CA LEU A 318 10.58 19.19 -28.04
C LEU A 318 12.01 19.73 -27.91
N ASP A 319 13.03 18.91 -28.21
CA ASP A 319 14.46 19.27 -28.05
C ASP A 319 14.86 20.53 -28.84
N THR A 320 14.19 20.81 -29.96
CA THR A 320 14.44 22.01 -30.78
C THR A 320 13.41 23.12 -30.59
N ALA A 321 12.39 22.89 -29.75
CA ALA A 321 11.29 23.82 -29.57
C ALA A 321 11.54 24.75 -28.36
N THR A 322 11.05 25.98 -28.47
CA THR A 322 11.07 26.94 -27.36
C THR A 322 9.67 27.48 -27.10
N VAL A 323 9.28 27.60 -25.83
CA VAL A 323 8.01 28.19 -25.40
C VAL A 323 8.33 29.43 -24.58
N ALA A 324 7.91 30.61 -25.06
CA ALA A 324 8.19 31.90 -24.41
C ALA A 324 9.68 32.12 -24.06
N GLY A 325 10.59 31.67 -24.94
CA GLY A 325 12.04 31.79 -24.75
C GLY A 325 12.66 30.75 -23.81
N VAL A 326 11.88 29.80 -23.29
CA VAL A 326 12.36 28.68 -22.47
C VAL A 326 12.40 27.40 -23.30
N ASP A 327 13.41 26.56 -23.08
CA ASP A 327 13.53 25.22 -23.64
C ASP A 327 12.26 24.39 -23.35
N ALA A 328 11.58 23.94 -24.41
CA ALA A 328 10.28 23.28 -24.29
C ALA A 328 10.40 21.91 -23.61
N ALA A 329 11.46 21.16 -23.90
CA ALA A 329 11.73 19.86 -23.28
C ALA A 329 11.86 19.98 -21.76
N THR A 330 12.69 20.93 -21.28
CA THR A 330 12.85 21.20 -19.84
C THR A 330 11.57 21.68 -19.18
N LEU A 331 10.81 22.56 -19.82
CA LEU A 331 9.55 23.05 -19.28
C LEU A 331 8.53 21.92 -19.13
N VAL A 332 8.34 21.10 -20.16
CA VAL A 332 7.44 19.93 -20.14
C VAL A 332 7.87 18.95 -19.05
N ALA A 333 9.15 18.58 -19.00
CA ALA A 333 9.68 17.67 -18.00
C ALA A 333 9.43 18.16 -16.56
N CYS A 334 9.67 19.45 -16.29
CA CYS A 334 9.43 20.04 -14.98
C CYS A 334 7.93 20.06 -14.60
N LEU A 335 7.05 20.35 -15.55
CA LEU A 335 5.60 20.32 -15.33
C LEU A 335 5.10 18.90 -15.02
N LEU A 336 5.62 17.87 -15.72
CA LEU A 336 5.31 16.47 -15.43
C LEU A 336 5.78 16.06 -14.03
N VAL A 337 6.97 16.48 -13.62
CA VAL A 337 7.49 16.24 -12.27
C VAL A 337 6.64 16.95 -11.21
N LEU A 338 6.19 18.19 -11.46
CA LEU A 338 5.27 18.89 -10.57
C LEU A 338 3.93 18.16 -10.42
N ALA A 339 3.36 17.66 -11.52
CA ALA A 339 2.16 16.84 -11.50
C ALA A 339 2.35 15.56 -10.66
N ALA A 340 3.49 14.89 -10.81
CA ALA A 340 3.86 13.72 -10.01
C ALA A 340 4.01 14.06 -8.52
N ILE A 341 4.69 15.17 -8.19
CA ILE A 341 4.87 15.64 -6.81
C ILE A 341 3.50 15.86 -6.13
N ALA A 342 2.57 16.51 -6.84
CA ALA A 342 1.23 16.79 -6.34
C ALA A 342 0.42 15.51 -6.07
N ARG A 343 0.29 14.62 -7.07
CA ARG A 343 -0.54 13.40 -6.93
C ARG A 343 0.07 12.31 -6.07
N SER A 344 1.38 12.24 -5.95
CA SER A 344 2.06 11.25 -5.10
C SER A 344 2.37 11.76 -3.69
N ALA A 345 1.86 12.94 -3.32
CA ALA A 345 1.99 13.51 -1.99
C ALA A 345 3.46 13.70 -1.56
N LEU A 346 4.30 14.23 -2.46
CA LEU A 346 5.68 14.61 -2.14
C LEU A 346 5.75 15.99 -1.52
N LEU A 347 6.86 16.32 -0.86
CA LEU A 347 7.14 17.67 -0.38
C LEU A 347 7.22 18.66 -1.57
N PRO A 348 6.64 19.87 -1.44
CA PRO A 348 5.95 20.41 -0.27
C PRO A 348 4.46 20.03 -0.16
N LEU A 349 3.88 19.42 -1.20
CA LEU A 349 2.44 19.19 -1.38
C LEU A 349 1.86 17.96 -0.62
N HIS A 350 2.67 17.22 0.13
CA HIS A 350 2.29 15.99 0.86
C HIS A 350 1.07 16.07 1.81
N ARG A 351 0.72 17.26 2.30
CA ARG A 351 -0.24 17.44 3.41
C ARG A 351 -1.68 17.01 3.08
N TRP A 352 -2.03 16.88 1.81
CA TRP A 352 -3.37 16.41 1.43
C TRP A 352 -3.60 14.96 1.87
N LEU A 353 -2.60 14.10 1.71
CA LEU A 353 -2.75 12.66 1.94
C LEU A 353 -3.11 12.34 3.41
N PRO A 354 -2.38 12.84 4.43
CA PRO A 354 -2.79 12.65 5.82
C PRO A 354 -4.10 13.35 6.19
N ALA A 355 -4.53 14.37 5.45
CA ALA A 355 -5.82 15.03 5.71
C ALA A 355 -7.02 14.16 5.32
N THR A 356 -6.81 13.08 4.55
CA THR A 356 -7.87 12.16 4.11
C THR A 356 -8.19 11.04 5.12
N LEU A 357 -7.56 11.02 6.30
CA LEU A 357 -7.71 9.93 7.29
C LEU A 357 -9.14 9.73 7.82
N ALA A 358 -10.01 10.74 7.67
CA ALA A 358 -11.43 10.66 8.00
C ALA A 358 -12.25 9.84 6.98
N ALA A 359 -11.68 9.50 5.82
CA ALA A 359 -12.35 8.70 4.81
C ALA A 359 -12.65 7.27 5.32
N PRO A 360 -13.73 6.64 4.82
CA PRO A 360 -14.01 5.23 5.11
C PRO A 360 -12.82 4.34 4.75
N THR A 361 -12.58 3.29 5.53
CA THR A 361 -11.44 2.37 5.32
C THR A 361 -11.33 1.79 3.91
N PRO A 362 -12.42 1.43 3.19
CA PRO A 362 -12.34 1.05 1.77
C PRO A 362 -11.73 2.13 0.88
N VAL A 363 -12.06 3.41 1.12
CA VAL A 363 -11.52 4.55 0.36
C VAL A 363 -10.03 4.69 0.62
N SER A 364 -9.59 4.58 1.88
CA SER A 364 -8.15 4.60 2.20
C SER A 364 -7.41 3.46 1.51
N ALA A 365 -7.97 2.25 1.46
CA ALA A 365 -7.34 1.13 0.77
C ALA A 365 -7.15 1.40 -0.73
N LEU A 366 -8.18 1.89 -1.45
CA LEU A 366 -8.05 2.26 -2.88
C LEU A 366 -7.06 3.40 -3.10
N LEU A 367 -7.12 4.42 -2.26
CA LEU A 367 -6.28 5.60 -2.35
C LEU A 367 -4.79 5.21 -2.24
N HIS A 368 -4.44 4.52 -1.15
CA HIS A 368 -3.06 4.18 -0.83
C HIS A 368 -2.51 3.02 -1.66
N ALA A 369 -3.36 2.16 -2.21
CA ALA A 369 -2.91 1.03 -3.02
C ALA A 369 -2.77 1.34 -4.52
N GLY A 370 -3.46 2.38 -4.99
CA GLY A 370 -3.53 2.70 -6.41
C GLY A 370 -3.35 4.18 -6.69
N LEU A 371 -4.29 5.03 -6.28
CA LEU A 371 -4.37 6.41 -6.79
C LEU A 371 -3.17 7.29 -6.44
N VAL A 372 -2.56 7.10 -5.28
CA VAL A 372 -1.35 7.84 -4.90
C VAL A 372 -0.13 7.45 -5.75
N ASN A 373 -0.17 6.27 -6.40
CA ASN A 373 0.91 5.80 -7.27
C ASN A 373 0.90 6.47 -8.65
N ALA A 374 -0.13 7.27 -8.97
CA ALA A 374 -0.30 7.88 -10.29
C ALA A 374 0.94 8.67 -10.74
N GLY A 375 1.57 9.43 -9.84
CA GLY A 375 2.80 10.16 -10.17
C GLY A 375 3.96 9.24 -10.56
N GLY A 376 4.15 8.10 -9.90
CA GLY A 376 5.16 7.11 -10.30
C GLY A 376 4.86 6.50 -11.68
N ILE A 377 3.59 6.17 -11.94
CA ILE A 377 3.15 5.66 -13.25
C ILE A 377 3.42 6.69 -14.35
N LEU A 378 3.09 7.97 -14.09
CA LEU A 378 3.34 9.07 -15.03
C LEU A 378 4.83 9.18 -15.38
N LEU A 379 5.71 9.19 -14.37
CA LEU A 379 7.15 9.31 -14.58
C LEU A 379 7.75 8.12 -15.34
N VAL A 380 7.29 6.89 -15.07
CA VAL A 380 7.77 5.72 -15.81
C VAL A 380 7.27 5.73 -17.25
N ARG A 381 5.98 6.08 -17.47
CA ARG A 381 5.36 6.09 -18.80
C ARG A 381 5.89 7.18 -19.71
N LEU A 382 6.21 8.33 -19.13
CA LEU A 382 6.73 9.49 -19.85
C LEU A 382 8.22 9.70 -19.59
N ALA A 383 8.94 8.65 -19.20
CA ALA A 383 10.37 8.72 -18.92
C ALA A 383 11.16 9.38 -20.06
N PRO A 384 10.91 9.12 -21.37
CA PRO A 384 11.64 9.81 -22.44
C PRO A 384 11.44 11.33 -22.46
N LEU A 385 10.29 11.83 -22.00
CA LEU A 385 10.03 13.27 -21.87
C LEU A 385 10.67 13.85 -20.60
N VAL A 386 10.75 13.07 -19.52
CA VAL A 386 11.32 13.51 -18.24
C VAL A 386 12.85 13.48 -18.29
N ASP A 387 13.42 12.45 -18.91
CA ASP A 387 14.86 12.19 -19.03
C ASP A 387 15.57 13.20 -19.94
N ALA A 388 14.81 13.95 -20.73
CA ALA A 388 15.33 15.06 -21.55
C ALA A 388 15.87 16.22 -20.70
N SER A 389 15.55 16.30 -19.40
CA SER A 389 15.95 17.43 -18.54
C SER A 389 16.58 17.01 -17.23
N ALA A 390 17.88 17.31 -17.07
CA ALA A 390 18.60 17.11 -15.82
C ALA A 390 17.99 17.92 -14.65
N LEU A 391 17.40 19.08 -14.93
CA LEU A 391 16.71 19.88 -13.92
C LEU A 391 15.47 19.13 -13.38
N ALA A 392 14.65 18.58 -14.26
CA ALA A 392 13.46 17.83 -13.87
C ALA A 392 13.81 16.59 -13.04
N LEU A 393 14.82 15.83 -13.47
CA LEU A 393 15.35 14.69 -12.73
C LEU A 393 15.92 15.09 -11.36
N GLY A 394 16.67 16.18 -11.28
CA GLY A 394 17.17 16.74 -10.03
C GLY A 394 16.05 17.13 -9.07
N LEU A 395 14.98 17.75 -9.58
CA LEU A 395 13.78 18.08 -8.79
C LEU A 395 13.07 16.83 -8.28
N ALA A 396 12.87 15.82 -9.14
CA ALA A 396 12.26 14.55 -8.77
C ALA A 396 13.09 13.82 -7.69
N PHE A 397 14.41 13.77 -7.87
CA PHE A 397 15.35 13.19 -6.90
C PHE A 397 15.29 13.92 -5.56
N ALA A 398 15.40 15.25 -5.55
CA ALA A 398 15.42 16.05 -4.33
C ALA A 398 14.08 15.95 -3.57
N ALA A 399 12.96 16.08 -4.29
CA ALA A 399 11.63 15.93 -3.70
C ALA A 399 11.41 14.50 -3.19
N GLY A 400 11.81 13.49 -3.94
CA GLY A 400 11.71 12.09 -3.56
C GLY A 400 12.51 11.76 -2.30
N ALA A 401 13.80 12.09 -2.28
CA ALA A 401 14.69 11.85 -1.13
C ALA A 401 14.22 12.59 0.13
N ALA A 402 13.90 13.88 0.02
CA ALA A 402 13.39 14.66 1.15
C ALA A 402 12.08 14.08 1.70
N THR A 403 11.17 13.67 0.81
CA THR A 403 9.88 13.07 1.19
C THR A 403 10.07 11.70 1.84
N ALA A 404 10.99 10.87 1.35
CA ALA A 404 11.29 9.55 1.92
C ALA A 404 11.73 9.66 3.38
N VAL A 405 12.67 10.59 3.67
CA VAL A 405 13.15 10.85 5.02
C VAL A 405 12.05 11.47 5.89
N HIS A 406 11.37 12.51 5.38
CA HIS A 406 10.36 13.23 6.14
C HIS A 406 9.15 12.36 6.48
N GLY A 407 8.58 11.65 5.50
CA GLY A 407 7.44 10.76 5.70
C GLY A 407 7.74 9.63 6.69
N THR A 408 8.96 9.07 6.64
CA THR A 408 9.39 8.04 7.59
C THR A 408 9.53 8.61 9.00
N ALA A 409 10.13 9.80 9.15
CA ALA A 409 10.23 10.47 10.45
C ALA A 409 8.84 10.76 11.05
N LEU A 410 7.90 11.24 10.24
CA LEU A 410 6.53 11.48 10.68
C LEU A 410 5.82 10.18 11.06
N MET A 411 5.95 9.11 10.27
CA MET A 411 5.39 7.79 10.58
C MET A 411 5.79 7.31 11.98
N LEU A 412 7.07 7.42 12.35
CA LEU A 412 7.61 6.93 13.61
C LEU A 412 7.05 7.67 14.84
N THR A 413 6.56 8.89 14.66
CA THR A 413 6.03 9.71 15.78
C THR A 413 4.51 9.65 15.88
N ARG A 414 3.82 8.92 14.99
CA ARG A 414 2.36 8.85 15.03
C ARG A 414 1.84 7.91 16.11
N PRO A 415 0.93 8.39 16.99
CA PRO A 415 0.27 7.54 17.96
C PRO A 415 -0.88 6.73 17.35
N ASP A 416 -1.38 7.11 16.16
CA ASP A 416 -2.54 6.49 15.53
C ASP A 416 -2.14 5.63 14.32
N VAL A 417 -2.73 4.42 14.22
CA VAL A 417 -2.38 3.43 13.20
C VAL A 417 -2.58 3.98 11.78
N LYS A 418 -3.75 4.60 11.50
CA LYS A 418 -4.03 5.11 10.15
C LYS A 418 -3.09 6.26 9.78
N GLY A 419 -2.76 7.15 10.71
CA GLY A 419 -1.81 8.24 10.53
C GLY A 419 -0.40 7.73 10.28
N ALA A 420 0.07 6.74 11.06
CA ALA A 420 1.34 6.07 10.79
C ALA A 420 1.35 5.46 9.37
N LEU A 421 0.28 4.77 9.00
CA LEU A 421 0.13 4.20 7.65
C LEU A 421 0.13 5.26 6.55
N ALA A 422 -0.56 6.39 6.72
CA ALA A 422 -0.56 7.45 5.72
C ALA A 422 0.82 8.08 5.52
N HIS A 423 1.54 8.36 6.61
CA HIS A 423 2.92 8.89 6.54
C HIS A 423 3.92 7.88 6.00
N SER A 424 3.71 6.60 6.28
CA SER A 424 4.49 5.55 5.63
C SER A 424 4.27 5.52 4.13
N THR A 425 3.05 5.82 3.62
CA THR A 425 2.83 5.98 2.18
C THR A 425 3.56 7.21 1.65
N VAL A 426 3.52 8.36 2.33
CA VAL A 426 4.31 9.56 1.93
C VAL A 426 5.78 9.18 1.73
N GLY A 427 6.39 8.50 2.71
CA GLY A 427 7.79 8.08 2.61
C GLY A 427 8.07 7.11 1.46
N GLN A 428 7.21 6.13 1.25
CA GLN A 428 7.37 5.13 0.18
C GLN A 428 7.15 5.71 -1.23
N MET A 429 6.23 6.66 -1.38
CA MET A 429 6.06 7.39 -2.64
C MET A 429 7.26 8.29 -2.94
N GLY A 430 7.84 8.93 -1.91
CA GLY A 430 9.12 9.62 -2.03
C GLY A 430 10.24 8.70 -2.53
N PHE A 431 10.33 7.49 -1.97
CA PHE A 431 11.31 6.48 -2.42
C PHE A 431 11.04 6.00 -3.86
N MET A 432 9.78 5.82 -4.25
CA MET A 432 9.42 5.43 -5.61
C MET A 432 9.82 6.50 -6.64
N VAL A 433 9.52 7.78 -6.39
CA VAL A 433 9.91 8.88 -7.29
C VAL A 433 11.43 9.05 -7.33
N LEU A 434 12.12 8.88 -6.19
CA LEU A 434 13.57 8.82 -6.13
C LEU A 434 14.13 7.70 -7.05
N ALA A 435 13.53 6.51 -7.02
CA ALA A 435 13.94 5.41 -7.89
C ALA A 435 13.73 5.72 -9.37
N CYS A 436 12.62 6.38 -9.74
CA CYS A 436 12.40 6.85 -11.11
C CYS A 436 13.49 7.85 -11.55
N ALA A 437 13.85 8.82 -10.71
CA ALA A 437 14.88 9.81 -11.03
C ALA A 437 16.30 9.22 -11.20
N LEU A 438 16.52 8.02 -10.66
CA LEU A 438 17.75 7.23 -10.82
C LEU A 438 17.69 6.27 -12.03
N GLY A 439 16.61 6.31 -12.83
CA GLY A 439 16.40 5.42 -13.97
C GLY A 439 16.06 3.97 -13.60
N ALA A 440 15.76 3.67 -12.33
CA ALA A 440 15.45 2.32 -11.86
C ALA A 440 13.96 1.96 -12.08
N TYR A 441 13.47 2.08 -13.32
CA TYR A 441 12.05 1.99 -13.65
C TYR A 441 11.41 0.63 -13.33
N ALA A 442 12.08 -0.48 -13.67
CA ALA A 442 11.58 -1.82 -13.35
C ALA A 442 11.44 -2.03 -11.83
N ALA A 443 12.42 -1.57 -11.05
CA ALA A 443 12.38 -1.62 -9.60
C ALA A 443 11.29 -0.72 -9.01
N ALA A 444 11.09 0.48 -9.57
CA ALA A 444 10.03 1.39 -9.15
C ALA A 444 8.64 0.77 -9.39
N LEU A 445 8.41 0.13 -10.54
CA LEU A 445 7.16 -0.59 -10.84
C LEU A 445 6.95 -1.80 -9.92
N LEU A 446 7.99 -2.58 -9.67
CA LEU A 446 7.91 -3.71 -8.74
C LEU A 446 7.59 -3.24 -7.31
N HIS A 447 8.25 -2.17 -6.85
CA HIS A 447 7.96 -1.54 -5.58
C HIS A 447 6.51 -1.04 -5.51
N LEU A 448 6.03 -0.39 -6.57
CA LEU A 448 4.66 0.11 -6.69
C LEU A 448 3.63 -1.02 -6.55
N VAL A 449 3.84 -2.17 -7.20
CA VAL A 449 2.96 -3.35 -7.07
C VAL A 449 2.99 -3.91 -5.66
N ALA A 450 4.18 -4.15 -5.10
CA ALA A 450 4.34 -4.67 -3.74
C ALA A 450 3.72 -3.72 -2.70
N HIS A 451 3.96 -2.42 -2.85
CA HIS A 451 3.37 -1.36 -2.03
C HIS A 451 1.85 -1.39 -2.10
N GLY A 452 1.29 -1.46 -3.31
CA GLY A 452 -0.15 -1.47 -3.54
C GLY A 452 -0.84 -2.63 -2.80
N MET A 453 -0.32 -3.85 -2.97
CA MET A 453 -0.85 -5.04 -2.31
C MET A 453 -0.75 -4.94 -0.78
N TYR A 454 0.44 -4.63 -0.25
CA TYR A 454 0.67 -4.55 1.19
C TYR A 454 -0.12 -3.42 1.86
N LYS A 455 -0.23 -2.23 1.24
CA LYS A 455 -1.03 -1.13 1.78
C LYS A 455 -2.51 -1.44 1.79
N ALA A 456 -3.05 -2.03 0.73
CA ALA A 456 -4.43 -2.49 0.73
C ALA A 456 -4.68 -3.44 1.93
N THR A 457 -3.82 -4.43 2.13
CA THR A 457 -3.92 -5.37 3.27
C THR A 457 -3.88 -4.65 4.61
N LEU A 458 -2.93 -3.73 4.83
CA LEU A 458 -2.80 -3.02 6.10
C LEU A 458 -3.96 -2.08 6.41
N PHE A 459 -4.46 -1.34 5.41
CA PHE A 459 -5.58 -0.44 5.63
C PHE A 459 -6.86 -1.24 5.94
N LEU A 460 -7.14 -2.30 5.18
CA LEU A 460 -8.28 -3.17 5.43
C LEU A 460 -8.14 -3.93 6.77
N GLY A 461 -6.91 -4.29 7.16
CA GLY A 461 -6.60 -4.96 8.42
C GLY A 461 -6.55 -4.04 9.65
N SER A 462 -6.42 -2.71 9.47
CA SER A 462 -6.18 -1.76 10.56
C SER A 462 -7.25 -1.80 11.67
N GLY A 463 -8.51 -2.08 11.33
CA GLY A 463 -9.59 -2.25 12.31
C GLY A 463 -9.42 -3.48 13.22
N SER A 464 -8.81 -4.55 12.71
CA SER A 464 -8.54 -5.78 13.46
C SER A 464 -7.31 -5.67 14.37
N VAL A 465 -6.29 -4.91 13.96
CA VAL A 465 -5.07 -4.68 14.74
C VAL A 465 -5.38 -3.96 16.06
N VAL A 466 -6.25 -2.95 16.03
CA VAL A 466 -6.68 -2.24 17.25
C VAL A 466 -7.33 -3.19 18.27
N HIS A 467 -8.08 -4.20 17.80
CA HIS A 467 -8.68 -5.20 18.68
C HIS A 467 -7.65 -6.23 19.17
N ALA A 468 -6.66 -6.57 18.34
CA ALA A 468 -5.59 -7.49 18.71
C ALA A 468 -4.62 -6.88 19.73
N ASP A 469 -4.25 -5.60 19.61
CA ASP A 469 -3.38 -4.91 20.56
C ASP A 469 -4.03 -4.78 21.93
N LYS A 470 -5.33 -4.49 21.98
CA LYS A 470 -6.10 -4.52 23.24
C LYS A 470 -6.06 -5.89 23.91
N ARG A 471 -6.08 -6.98 23.13
CA ARG A 471 -5.96 -8.35 23.66
C ARG A 471 -4.52 -8.69 24.08
N ARG A 472 -3.52 -8.18 23.37
CA ARG A 472 -2.09 -8.39 23.69
C ARG A 472 -1.64 -7.62 24.93
N ALA A 473 -2.16 -6.42 25.17
CA ALA A 473 -1.90 -5.65 26.39
C ALA A 473 -2.33 -6.40 27.67
N VAL A 474 -3.29 -7.33 27.55
CA VAL A 474 -3.82 -8.12 28.67
C VAL A 474 -3.07 -9.44 28.87
N ALA A 475 -2.31 -9.92 27.87
CA ALA A 475 -1.63 -11.21 27.93
C ALA A 475 -0.10 -11.02 27.94
N ALA A 476 0.52 -11.14 29.12
CA ALA A 476 1.98 -11.22 29.23
C ALA A 476 2.46 -12.47 28.48
N ARG A 477 3.34 -12.28 27.49
CA ARG A 477 4.00 -13.41 26.83
C ARG A 477 5.20 -13.85 27.67
N PRO A 478 5.38 -15.15 27.93
CA PRO A 478 6.64 -15.63 28.51
C PRO A 478 7.80 -15.21 27.61
N GLY A 479 8.88 -14.74 28.23
CA GLY A 479 10.09 -14.34 27.52
C GLY A 479 10.62 -15.49 26.66
N PRO A 480 11.15 -15.21 25.47
CA PRO A 480 11.69 -16.24 24.60
C PRO A 480 12.86 -16.93 25.30
N ARG A 481 12.78 -18.26 25.43
CA ARG A 481 13.82 -19.12 26.01
C ARG A 481 14.75 -19.63 24.89
N GLY A 482 16.07 -19.59 25.12
CA GLY A 482 17.07 -20.07 24.16
C GLY A 482 18.45 -19.40 24.31
N VAL A 483 19.45 -19.91 23.59
CA VAL A 483 20.84 -19.43 23.62
C VAL A 483 20.96 -18.08 22.92
N ARG A 484 21.32 -17.02 23.66
CA ARG A 484 21.58 -15.69 23.08
C ARG A 484 23.02 -15.62 22.58
N TRP A 485 23.21 -15.36 21.29
CA TRP A 485 24.52 -15.01 20.75
C TRP A 485 25.00 -13.69 21.34
N ALA A 486 26.31 -13.48 21.45
CA ALA A 486 26.88 -12.23 21.95
C ALA A 486 26.48 -11.05 21.03
N PRO A 487 26.19 -9.85 21.56
CA PRO A 487 25.83 -8.67 20.76
C PRO A 487 26.73 -8.36 19.56
N PRO A 488 28.08 -8.40 19.64
CA PRO A 488 28.93 -8.17 18.47
C PRO A 488 28.73 -9.22 17.38
N VAL A 489 28.53 -10.49 17.76
CA VAL A 489 28.24 -11.58 16.83
C VAL A 489 26.87 -11.37 16.17
N GLN A 490 25.87 -10.89 16.92
CA GLN A 490 24.56 -10.58 16.36
C GLN A 490 24.63 -9.48 15.30
N LEU A 491 25.37 -8.40 15.58
CA LEU A 491 25.54 -7.28 14.65
C LEU A 491 26.31 -7.71 13.40
N ALA A 492 27.42 -8.43 13.57
CA ALA A 492 28.22 -8.94 12.46
C ALA A 492 27.41 -9.90 11.58
N ALA A 493 26.72 -10.87 12.17
CA ALA A 493 25.88 -11.81 11.42
C ALA A 493 24.72 -11.11 10.71
N ALA A 494 24.08 -10.14 11.37
CA ALA A 494 23.00 -9.36 10.77
C ALA A 494 23.47 -8.52 9.57
N ALA A 495 24.69 -7.99 9.58
CA ALA A 495 25.23 -7.22 8.46
C ALA A 495 25.78 -8.09 7.33
N LEU A 496 26.56 -9.13 7.67
CA LEU A 496 27.29 -9.95 6.71
C LEU A 496 26.39 -10.92 5.93
N VAL A 497 25.44 -11.58 6.60
CA VAL A 497 24.60 -12.60 5.93
C VAL A 497 23.79 -12.02 4.76
N PRO A 498 23.08 -10.88 4.92
CA PRO A 498 22.41 -10.25 3.79
C PRO A 498 23.37 -9.77 2.70
N ALA A 499 24.55 -9.24 3.07
CA ALA A 499 25.54 -8.76 2.11
C ALA A 499 26.07 -9.91 1.25
N VAL A 500 26.42 -11.04 1.85
CA VAL A 500 26.87 -12.24 1.14
C VAL A 500 25.75 -12.80 0.25
N ALA A 501 24.50 -12.84 0.74
CA ALA A 501 23.38 -13.31 -0.06
C ALA A 501 23.13 -12.43 -1.30
N ILE A 502 23.18 -11.11 -1.14
CA ILE A 502 23.04 -10.18 -2.25
C ILE A 502 24.23 -10.30 -3.22
N ALA A 503 25.46 -10.36 -2.72
CA ALA A 503 26.65 -10.55 -3.55
C ALA A 503 26.58 -11.87 -4.34
N ALA A 504 26.15 -12.96 -3.70
CA ALA A 504 25.93 -14.24 -4.36
C ALA A 504 24.88 -14.15 -5.47
N ALA A 505 23.78 -13.40 -5.27
CA ALA A 505 22.79 -13.16 -6.33
C ALA A 505 23.41 -12.44 -7.54
N PHE A 506 24.19 -11.39 -7.30
CA PHE A 506 24.90 -10.64 -8.36
C PHE A 506 25.88 -11.51 -9.13
N LEU A 507 26.61 -12.39 -8.44
CA LEU A 507 27.56 -13.30 -9.08
C LEU A 507 26.89 -14.45 -9.85
N THR A 508 25.64 -14.79 -9.56
CA THR A 508 24.97 -15.97 -10.12
C THR A 508 23.97 -15.67 -11.22
N TYR A 509 23.12 -14.66 -11.05
CA TYR A 509 22.03 -14.38 -12.00
C TYR A 509 21.66 -12.90 -12.15
N ALA A 510 22.23 -11.99 -11.36
CA ALA A 510 21.83 -10.58 -11.34
C ALA A 510 22.93 -9.59 -11.77
N ALA A 511 23.98 -10.08 -12.44
CA ALA A 511 25.14 -9.26 -12.85
C ALA A 511 24.73 -8.04 -13.68
N ASP A 512 23.75 -8.20 -14.58
CA ASP A 512 23.27 -7.14 -15.47
C ASP A 512 22.69 -5.94 -14.72
N LEU A 513 22.11 -6.16 -13.53
CA LEU A 513 21.55 -5.08 -12.72
C LEU A 513 22.62 -4.08 -12.23
N LEU A 514 23.89 -4.48 -12.13
CA LEU A 514 24.99 -3.58 -11.73
C LEU A 514 25.25 -2.48 -12.76
N GLY A 515 24.83 -2.66 -14.02
CA GLY A 515 24.94 -1.66 -15.06
C GLY A 515 24.01 -0.45 -14.87
N HIS A 516 22.98 -0.57 -14.03
CA HIS A 516 22.03 0.52 -13.79
C HIS A 516 22.43 1.33 -12.55
N PRO A 517 22.63 2.67 -12.66
CA PRO A 517 23.07 3.50 -11.55
C PRO A 517 22.12 3.41 -10.35
N GLY A 518 20.80 3.39 -10.56
CA GLY A 518 19.81 3.27 -9.49
C GLY A 518 19.83 1.94 -8.70
N THR A 519 20.43 0.88 -9.24
CA THR A 519 20.51 -0.42 -8.57
C THR A 519 21.31 -0.36 -7.28
N LEU A 520 22.39 0.42 -7.24
CA LEU A 520 23.26 0.51 -6.05
C LEU A 520 22.49 1.02 -4.83
N VAL A 521 21.63 2.03 -5.04
CA VAL A 521 20.80 2.62 -3.99
C VAL A 521 19.75 1.63 -3.50
N LEU A 522 19.12 0.93 -4.43
CA LEU A 522 18.11 -0.09 -4.13
C LEU A 522 18.71 -1.26 -3.34
N VAL A 523 19.90 -1.72 -3.75
CA VAL A 523 20.65 -2.78 -3.08
C VAL A 523 21.08 -2.35 -1.69
N ALA A 524 21.59 -1.13 -1.53
CA ALA A 524 21.96 -0.59 -0.23
C ALA A 524 20.75 -0.53 0.72
N PHE A 525 19.59 -0.11 0.22
CA PHE A 525 18.36 -0.08 1.00
C PHE A 525 17.85 -1.48 1.35
N ALA A 526 17.90 -2.43 0.40
CA ALA A 526 17.54 -3.82 0.62
C ALA A 526 18.45 -4.48 1.66
N TRP A 527 19.76 -4.23 1.58
CA TRP A 527 20.74 -4.67 2.57
C TRP A 527 20.45 -4.08 3.95
N ALA A 528 20.25 -2.76 4.06
CA ALA A 528 19.99 -2.11 5.34
C ALA A 528 18.69 -2.64 6.00
N THR A 529 17.66 -2.88 5.20
CA THR A 529 16.38 -3.44 5.66
C THR A 529 16.55 -4.89 6.13
N ALA A 530 17.26 -5.71 5.35
CA ALA A 530 17.55 -7.10 5.68
C ALA A 530 18.43 -7.22 6.93
N ALA A 531 19.43 -6.35 7.07
CA ALA A 531 20.30 -6.30 8.24
C ALA A 531 19.53 -5.91 9.50
N HIS A 532 18.64 -4.92 9.40
CA HIS A 532 17.77 -4.56 10.53
C HIS A 532 16.81 -5.69 10.90
N ALA A 533 16.21 -6.37 9.91
CA ALA A 533 15.33 -7.51 10.14
C ALA A 533 16.08 -8.69 10.79
N ALA A 534 17.28 -9.01 10.31
CA ALA A 534 18.14 -10.03 10.90
C ALA A 534 18.50 -9.67 12.36
N HIS A 535 18.89 -8.43 12.62
CA HIS A 535 19.20 -7.98 13.98
C HIS A 535 17.99 -8.04 14.91
N ALA A 536 16.82 -7.60 14.44
CA ALA A 536 15.56 -7.68 15.19
C ALA A 536 15.17 -9.14 15.49
N TRP A 537 15.39 -10.07 14.56
CA TRP A 537 15.17 -11.50 14.78
C TRP A 537 16.13 -12.04 15.85
N LEU A 538 17.44 -11.84 15.69
CA LEU A 538 18.46 -12.35 16.60
C LEU A 538 18.26 -11.88 18.05
N THR A 539 17.78 -10.66 18.24
CA THR A 539 17.50 -10.08 19.57
C THR A 539 16.20 -10.58 20.19
N SER A 540 15.19 -10.89 19.37
CA SER A 540 13.84 -11.26 19.82
C SER A 540 13.57 -12.77 19.87
N THR A 541 14.35 -13.61 19.19
CA THR A 541 14.13 -15.07 19.11
C THR A 541 15.42 -15.89 19.37
N PRO A 542 16.01 -15.81 20.57
CA PRO A 542 17.29 -16.45 20.90
C PRO A 542 17.40 -17.96 20.61
N GLY A 543 16.31 -18.71 20.59
CA GLY A 543 16.37 -20.16 20.31
C GLY A 543 16.55 -20.55 18.84
N ARG A 544 16.43 -19.62 17.88
CA ARG A 544 16.39 -19.93 16.43
C ARG A 544 17.14 -18.91 15.56
N PRO A 545 18.40 -18.58 15.86
CA PRO A 545 19.15 -17.54 15.13
C PRO A 545 19.43 -17.93 13.67
N LEU A 546 19.84 -19.19 13.44
CA LEU A 546 20.14 -19.71 12.10
C LEU A 546 18.92 -19.70 11.18
N LEU A 547 17.73 -20.02 11.70
CA LEU A 547 16.50 -19.96 10.94
C LEU A 547 16.18 -18.54 10.47
N GLY A 548 16.39 -17.55 11.34
CA GLY A 548 16.19 -16.14 11.00
C GLY A 548 17.17 -15.66 9.94
N LEU A 549 18.45 -15.98 10.11
CA LEU A 549 19.50 -15.63 9.15
C LEU A 549 19.26 -16.31 7.80
N ALA A 550 18.90 -17.59 7.78
CA ALA A 550 18.55 -18.32 6.56
C ALA A 550 17.31 -17.72 5.87
N ALA A 551 16.28 -17.36 6.64
CA ALA A 551 15.09 -16.71 6.10
C ALA A 551 15.40 -15.34 5.48
N VAL A 552 16.25 -14.54 6.14
CA VAL A 552 16.69 -13.24 5.60
C VAL A 552 17.55 -13.42 4.36
N ALA A 553 18.51 -14.34 4.36
CA ALA A 553 19.32 -14.65 3.19
C ALA A 553 18.46 -15.11 2.00
N ALA A 554 17.51 -16.01 2.24
CA ALA A 554 16.55 -16.46 1.23
C ALA A 554 15.68 -15.30 0.71
N ALA A 555 15.24 -14.39 1.58
CA ALA A 555 14.50 -13.20 1.19
C ALA A 555 15.34 -12.25 0.32
N CYS A 556 16.63 -12.05 0.63
CA CYS A 556 17.55 -11.27 -0.20
C CYS A 556 17.71 -11.88 -1.60
N LEU A 557 17.95 -13.20 -1.67
CA LEU A 557 18.04 -13.91 -2.96
C LEU A 557 16.71 -13.79 -3.74
N ALA A 558 15.58 -14.05 -3.10
CA ALA A 558 14.28 -13.94 -3.75
C ALA A 558 13.99 -12.52 -4.25
N TYR A 559 14.36 -11.50 -3.47
CA TYR A 559 14.19 -10.09 -3.84
C TYR A 559 15.03 -9.71 -5.07
N THR A 560 16.32 -10.05 -5.08
CA THR A 560 17.19 -9.78 -6.23
C THR A 560 16.73 -10.55 -7.47
N GLY A 561 16.30 -11.81 -7.30
CA GLY A 561 15.71 -12.60 -8.39
C GLY A 561 14.42 -11.97 -8.93
N LEU A 562 13.58 -11.43 -8.06
CA LEU A 562 12.34 -10.75 -8.45
C LEU A 562 12.60 -9.47 -9.23
N ILE A 563 13.60 -8.66 -8.83
CA ILE A 563 14.00 -7.47 -9.60
C ILE A 563 14.54 -7.87 -10.96
N THR A 564 15.46 -8.84 -11.01
CA THR A 564 16.05 -9.32 -12.27
C THR A 564 14.97 -9.86 -13.22
N GLY A 565 14.04 -10.65 -12.69
CA GLY A 565 12.91 -11.17 -13.45
C GLY A 565 11.95 -10.08 -13.91
N ALA A 566 11.68 -9.08 -13.06
CA ALA A 566 10.85 -7.93 -13.42
C ALA A 566 11.50 -7.07 -14.50
N ASP A 567 12.80 -6.84 -14.42
CA ASP A 567 13.57 -6.11 -15.42
C ASP A 567 13.51 -6.82 -16.78
N ALA A 568 13.82 -8.12 -16.82
CA ALA A 568 13.72 -8.92 -18.04
C ALA A 568 12.28 -9.01 -18.60
N LEU A 569 11.28 -9.10 -17.72
CA LEU A 569 9.88 -9.14 -18.12
C LEU A 569 9.44 -7.79 -18.72
N LEU A 570 9.83 -6.68 -18.10
CA LEU A 570 9.33 -5.35 -18.44
C LEU A 570 10.17 -4.64 -19.49
N ALA A 571 11.42 -5.05 -19.74
CA ALA A 571 12.34 -4.43 -20.70
C ALA A 571 11.72 -4.10 -22.07
N PRO A 572 10.86 -4.94 -22.69
CA PRO A 572 10.26 -4.59 -23.98
C PRO A 572 9.23 -3.44 -23.95
N ALA A 573 8.78 -3.06 -22.76
CA ALA A 573 7.79 -2.00 -22.53
C ALA A 573 8.35 -0.84 -21.69
N LEU A 574 9.62 -0.93 -21.28
CA LEU A 574 10.33 0.14 -20.59
C LEU A 574 11.26 0.84 -21.58
N PRO A 575 11.36 2.17 -21.52
CA PRO A 575 12.35 2.90 -22.29
C PRO A 575 13.75 2.61 -21.73
N ASP A 576 14.75 2.65 -22.60
CA ASP A 576 16.14 2.71 -22.17
C ASP A 576 16.33 4.01 -21.35
N PRO A 577 16.91 3.94 -20.14
CA PRO A 577 17.09 5.13 -19.32
C PRO A 577 18.00 6.13 -20.03
N GLY A 578 17.51 7.37 -20.18
CA GLY A 578 18.25 8.48 -20.78
C GLY A 578 19.24 9.11 -19.80
N ALA A 579 19.12 10.42 -19.57
CA ALA A 579 19.86 11.04 -18.47
C ALA A 579 19.37 10.50 -17.12
N THR A 580 20.27 10.31 -16.15
CA THR A 580 19.90 9.89 -14.80
C THR A 580 20.69 10.68 -13.77
N VAL A 581 20.12 10.86 -12.57
CA VAL A 581 20.87 11.42 -11.44
C VAL A 581 21.91 10.40 -11.00
N SER A 582 23.15 10.85 -10.75
CA SER A 582 24.20 9.98 -10.23
C SER A 582 23.77 9.33 -8.91
N ALA A 583 23.88 8.00 -8.86
CA ALA A 583 23.53 7.19 -7.69
C ALA A 583 24.29 7.59 -6.42
N TRP A 584 25.49 8.17 -6.57
CA TRP A 584 26.30 8.66 -5.46
C TRP A 584 25.60 9.75 -4.65
N PHE A 585 24.75 10.57 -5.28
CA PHE A 585 23.98 11.58 -4.55
C PHE A 585 22.99 10.96 -3.55
N ALA A 586 22.52 9.73 -3.79
CA ALA A 586 21.64 9.04 -2.85
C ALA A 586 22.37 8.57 -1.59
N LEU A 587 23.70 8.46 -1.61
CA LEU A 587 24.49 8.15 -0.43
C LEU A 587 24.56 9.34 0.54
N VAL A 588 24.36 10.57 0.08
CA VAL A 588 24.45 11.76 0.93
C VAL A 588 23.37 11.76 2.02
N PRO A 589 22.06 11.62 1.71
CA PRO A 589 21.03 11.48 2.75
C PRO A 589 21.26 10.28 3.67
N ALA A 590 21.73 9.15 3.12
CA ALA A 590 22.00 7.95 3.89
C ALA A 590 23.15 8.15 4.89
N ALA A 591 24.24 8.80 4.45
CA ALA A 591 25.38 9.15 5.29
C ALA A 591 24.99 10.15 6.39
N ILE A 592 24.19 11.18 6.05
CA ILE A 592 23.67 12.14 7.04
C ILE A 592 22.85 11.42 8.12
N LEU A 593 21.97 10.49 7.73
CA LEU A 593 21.18 9.71 8.69
C LEU A 593 22.05 8.78 9.54
N ALA A 594 23.02 8.09 8.92
CA ALA A 594 23.94 7.19 9.61
C ALA A 594 24.82 7.92 10.63
N ALA A 595 25.32 9.10 10.29
CA ALA A 595 26.11 9.95 11.19
C ALA A 595 25.24 10.64 12.25
N GLY A 596 24.02 11.05 11.90
CA GLY A 596 23.12 11.78 12.79
C GLY A 596 22.47 10.92 13.88
N LEU A 597 22.15 9.65 13.61
CA LEU A 597 21.47 8.76 14.56
C LEU A 597 22.26 8.54 15.88
N PRO A 598 23.57 8.23 15.84
CA PRO A 598 24.39 8.11 17.05
C PRO A 598 24.42 9.40 17.87
N VAL A 599 24.51 10.56 17.21
CA VAL A 599 24.48 11.87 17.86
C VAL A 599 23.14 12.08 18.57
N LEU A 600 22.02 11.77 17.91
CA LEU A 600 20.67 11.88 18.50
C LEU A 600 20.44 10.93 19.67
N ARG A 601 21.13 9.77 19.71
CA ARG A 601 21.08 8.80 20.81
C ARG A 601 22.02 9.15 21.97
N SER A 602 22.97 10.05 21.76
CA SER A 602 23.88 10.49 22.81
C SER A 602 23.16 11.32 23.89
N ARG A 603 23.72 11.36 25.11
CA ARG A 603 23.19 12.22 26.19
C ARG A 603 23.08 13.69 25.77
N ARG A 604 24.04 14.17 24.96
CA ARG A 604 24.06 15.54 24.42
C ARG A 604 22.98 15.77 23.37
N GLY A 605 22.63 14.73 22.60
CA GLY A 605 21.58 14.77 21.58
C GLY A 605 20.16 14.61 22.11
N ALA A 606 19.96 14.25 23.39
CA ALA A 606 18.64 13.98 23.94
C ALA A 606 17.66 15.16 23.82
N GLN A 607 18.15 16.40 24.05
CA GLN A 607 17.33 17.61 23.87
C GLN A 607 16.96 17.84 22.41
N LEU A 608 17.90 17.62 21.48
CA LEU A 608 17.65 17.72 20.05
C LEU A 608 16.64 16.66 19.59
N SER A 609 16.79 15.42 20.04
CA SER A 609 15.87 14.32 19.77
C SER A 609 14.46 14.63 20.27
N ALA A 610 14.31 15.16 21.49
CA ALA A 610 13.03 15.60 22.03
C ALA A 610 12.40 16.73 21.19
N ARG A 611 13.18 17.74 20.78
CA ARG A 611 12.71 18.83 19.91
C ARG A 611 12.27 18.31 18.54
N LEU A 612 13.04 17.41 17.94
CA LEU A 612 12.70 16.79 16.65
C LEU A 612 11.43 15.94 16.76
N TYR A 613 11.29 15.17 17.84
CA TYR A 613 10.09 14.39 18.12
C TYR A 613 8.85 15.28 18.24
N VAL A 614 8.92 16.37 19.04
CA VAL A 614 7.80 17.31 19.20
C VAL A 614 7.45 17.99 17.86
N ARG A 615 8.46 18.44 17.10
CA ARG A 615 8.23 19.03 15.77
C ARG A 615 7.61 18.05 14.79
N ALA A 616 8.07 16.80 14.76
CA ALA A 616 7.50 15.75 13.92
C ALA A 616 6.04 15.44 14.33
N LEU A 617 5.78 15.34 15.64
CA LEU A 617 4.43 15.13 16.15
C LEU A 617 3.49 16.29 15.77
N GLU A 618 3.96 17.55 15.85
CA GLU A 618 3.21 18.72 15.44
C GLU A 618 2.99 18.81 13.94
N ALA A 619 4.04 18.57 13.13
CA ALA A 619 3.97 18.56 11.67
C ALA A 619 3.03 17.47 11.15
N GLY A 620 2.88 16.38 11.90
CA GLY A 620 1.89 15.37 11.64
C GLY A 620 0.44 15.85 11.86
N ARG A 621 0.15 16.84 12.70
CA ARG A 621 -1.26 17.13 13.03
C ARG A 621 -2.04 17.59 11.78
N THR A 622 -3.12 16.87 11.50
CA THR A 622 -3.97 17.11 10.32
C THR A 622 -5.14 18.03 10.64
N ALA A 623 -5.58 18.05 11.90
CA ALA A 623 -6.61 18.94 12.41
C ALA A 623 -6.09 20.39 12.55
N PRO A 624 -6.93 21.41 12.31
CA PRO A 624 -6.62 22.78 12.68
C PRO A 624 -6.23 22.84 14.16
N ARG A 625 -5.24 23.65 14.52
CA ARG A 625 -5.03 23.99 15.93
C ARG A 625 -6.37 24.52 16.45
N PRO A 626 -6.92 23.98 17.55
CA PRO A 626 -8.09 24.60 18.15
C PRO A 626 -7.72 26.07 18.39
N ARG A 627 -8.58 26.99 17.94
CA ARG A 627 -8.42 28.41 18.26
C ARG A 627 -8.27 28.47 19.78
N ARG A 628 -7.19 29.07 20.27
CA ARG A 628 -7.05 29.35 21.70
C ARG A 628 -8.26 30.19 22.06
N ASP A 629 -9.23 29.59 22.74
CA ASP A 629 -10.32 30.34 23.31
C ASP A 629 -9.71 31.22 24.41
N PRO A 630 -9.73 32.56 24.26
CA PRO A 630 -9.17 33.47 25.27
C PRO A 630 -9.81 33.26 26.64
N ALA A 631 -11.05 32.75 26.70
CA ALA A 631 -11.75 32.47 27.95
C ALA A 631 -11.18 31.23 28.68
N LEU A 632 -10.77 30.18 27.95
CA LEU A 632 -10.09 29.00 28.51
C LEU A 632 -8.67 29.33 28.99
N ALA A 633 -7.96 30.21 28.27
CA ALA A 633 -6.64 30.68 28.71
C ALA A 633 -6.73 31.48 30.03
N ARG A 634 -7.78 32.31 30.22
CA ARG A 634 -8.02 33.03 31.49
C ARG A 634 -8.40 32.09 32.64
N ARG A 635 -9.13 31.00 32.37
CA ARG A 635 -9.48 29.99 33.39
C ARG A 635 -8.30 29.14 33.84
N ALA A 636 -7.32 28.90 32.97
CA ALA A 636 -6.10 28.17 33.32
C ALA A 636 -5.16 28.95 34.26
N HIS A 637 -5.31 30.28 34.33
CA HIS A 637 -4.56 31.15 35.25
C HIS A 637 -5.36 31.55 36.50
N ALA A 638 -6.59 31.05 36.67
CA ALA A 638 -7.33 31.28 37.91
C ALA A 638 -6.74 30.39 39.02
N PRO A 639 -6.36 30.94 40.19
CA PRO A 639 -5.85 30.14 41.30
C PRO A 639 -6.88 29.09 41.68
N VAL A 640 -6.44 27.83 41.73
CA VAL A 640 -7.27 26.71 42.20
C VAL A 640 -7.50 26.93 43.70
N VAL A 641 -8.65 27.50 44.05
CA VAL A 641 -9.09 27.58 45.44
C VAL A 641 -9.51 26.18 45.86
N THR A 642 -8.59 25.41 46.43
CA THR A 642 -8.90 24.16 47.13
C THR A 642 -9.66 24.52 48.40
N ARG A 643 -10.99 24.43 48.39
CA ARG A 643 -11.77 24.43 49.63
C ARG A 643 -11.54 23.08 50.34
N PRO A 644 -11.19 23.08 51.64
CA PRO A 644 -11.06 21.83 52.39
C PRO A 644 -12.43 21.12 52.47
N PRO A 645 -12.44 19.78 52.56
CA PRO A 645 -13.68 19.03 52.66
C PRO A 645 -14.40 19.38 53.96
N ARG A 646 -15.68 19.77 53.87
CA ARG A 646 -16.54 19.91 55.04
C ARG A 646 -16.72 18.54 55.69
N VAL A 647 -16.17 18.38 56.88
CA VAL A 647 -16.55 17.30 57.80
C VAL A 647 -18.04 17.48 58.10
N ARG A 648 -18.84 16.46 57.78
CA ARG A 648 -20.22 16.36 58.24
C ARG A 648 -20.15 15.71 59.61
N ASP A 649 -20.40 16.48 60.66
CA ASP A 649 -20.64 15.93 62.00
C ASP A 649 -21.92 15.08 61.94
N GLY A 650 -21.72 13.77 62.01
CA GLY A 650 -22.79 12.80 62.21
C GLY A 650 -23.10 12.74 63.70
N ALA A 651 -24.27 13.23 64.08
CA ALA A 651 -24.87 12.92 65.37
C ALA A 651 -25.14 11.40 65.42
N LEU A 652 -24.40 10.71 66.29
CA LEU A 652 -24.69 9.35 66.70
C LEU A 652 -25.72 9.42 67.83
N ASP A 653 -26.93 9.00 67.50
CA ASP A 653 -28.01 8.70 68.41
C ASP A 653 -27.74 7.29 68.95
N ASP A 654 -27.33 7.16 70.22
CA ASP A 654 -27.25 5.85 70.88
C ASP A 654 -27.85 5.96 72.29
N ARG A 655 -29.10 5.50 72.40
CA ARG A 655 -29.80 5.26 73.66
C ARG A 655 -29.66 3.79 74.00
N SER A 656 -28.81 3.46 74.98
CA SER A 656 -29.07 2.34 75.89
C SER A 656 -28.26 2.47 77.17
N THR A 657 -28.96 2.94 78.22
CA THR A 657 -28.98 2.39 79.58
C THR A 657 -27.74 1.65 80.09
N THR A 658 -27.12 2.16 81.16
CA THR A 658 -26.59 1.31 82.25
C THR A 658 -26.68 2.04 83.59
N HIS A 659 -27.31 1.36 84.54
CA HIS A 659 -27.39 1.66 85.96
C HIS A 659 -26.07 1.32 86.67
N HIS A 660 -25.90 1.91 87.85
CA HIS A 660 -24.93 1.63 88.91
C HIS A 660 -24.37 0.20 88.99
N ASP A 661 -23.05 0.08 89.20
CA ASP A 661 -22.48 -0.36 90.49
C ASP A 661 -20.93 -0.35 90.46
N ALA A 662 -20.33 0.16 91.53
CA ALA A 662 -18.95 -0.14 91.97
C ALA A 662 -19.00 -1.34 92.95
N PRO A 663 -17.91 -1.89 93.55
CA PRO A 663 -16.47 -1.57 93.46
C PRO A 663 -15.53 -2.81 93.36
N ARG A 664 -14.20 -2.59 93.29
CA ARG A 664 -13.07 -3.26 94.02
C ARG A 664 -11.81 -3.61 93.20
N SER A 665 -10.69 -3.00 93.64
CA SER A 665 -9.29 -3.49 93.86
C SER A 665 -8.66 -4.55 92.92
N VAL A 666 -7.57 -4.25 92.14
CA VAL A 666 -6.09 -4.27 92.48
C VAL A 666 -5.49 -5.70 92.50
N PRO A 667 -4.22 -6.00 92.11
CA PRO A 667 -3.35 -5.58 90.98
C PRO A 667 -2.58 -6.76 90.30
N ALA A 668 -1.85 -6.49 89.21
CA ALA A 668 -0.44 -6.84 88.94
C ALA A 668 -0.08 -6.46 87.50
#